data_AF-A0A2G5WJA6-F1
#
_entry.id   AF-A0A2G5WJA6-F1
#
_cell.length_a   1.000
_cell.length_b   1.000
_cell.length_c   1.000
_cell.angle_alpha   90.00
_cell.angle_beta   90.00
_cell.angle_gamma   90.00
#
_symmetry.space_group_name_H-M   'P 1'
#
loop_
_entity.id
_entity.type
_entity.pdbx_description
1 polymer ?
#
loop_
_entity_poly.entity_id
_entity_poly.type
_entity_poly.pdbx_seq_one_letter_code
_entity_poly.pdbx_strand_id
1 'polypeptide(L)'
;MDLKSMLGDDSVKPYLLKARYGIEKEGQRVDLKGNLATTDHPTCISMSDEHPYIQRDFAETQMELITPVLDTLDELFNYLSGIHDVAYHSMGEQEMLWPLSMPPALPEKEEDIEIAKLKNLENVLYRRSLSNSYGRRKQMICGIHFNFEFDDKLLRALFDLQSEITDYRQFKTEIYLKLTRNYLHYRWLVTYFYGASPTSEQNFYGCNDKPNEPARSIRSSRFGYTNSDDVKVSFRTIQKHIEDLTTMVNKGLLVEEKEFYSAIRLRGSNHVADFVNDGVGYVELRNIDLNPFETNGISYEQAEFLHLFLLYLLSKDEDLQSDEWGNAGDAYNDIVALEHPLTQTQFEAEAYELVEGMEKLSKELDLPVSESLFCNLRGMLENPSKTLAGRLYTESQKSSQSQVAVELAKKTYTKLWKKPYELTGFTDMELSTQILLHDAIQQGIKIEILDRQDQFLKLKLHDHVEYVKNGNMTSKDTYVSTLIMENKTVTKKILHQEGFRVPLGDEFNSIEAALRAYKLFAKTPFVVKPKTTNYGLGISIFKDGASYEDYEQAIKIAFDEDSSILIEEFLNGTEYRFFVLHDKVLAVMLRVPANVTGDGKRNITELVEEKNRDPLRGTDHRTPLELIQLGELEVLMLKGQGYQPDSIPKDNEIVYLRENSNVSTGGDSIDVTDQISEDYKKIAVDAVAALGAKISGIDLIIEDIDVPAEKPGAYGIIEANFNPSMYMHIYPYKGKSRRLTMDILHYLFPELKQL
;
A
#
# COMPACT_ATOMS: atom_id res chain seq x y z
N MET A 1 11.07 40.79 -10.38
CA MET A 1 11.87 39.78 -9.66
C MET A 1 12.61 38.90 -10.68
N ASP A 2 13.93 38.74 -10.58
CA ASP A 2 14.70 37.83 -11.45
C ASP A 2 14.79 36.43 -10.81
N LEU A 3 13.72 35.65 -10.94
CA LEU A 3 13.64 34.31 -10.35
C LEU A 3 14.71 33.37 -10.90
N LYS A 4 15.12 33.55 -12.16
CA LYS A 4 16.17 32.72 -12.78
C LYS A 4 17.49 32.90 -12.05
N SER A 5 17.87 34.14 -11.71
CA SER A 5 19.06 34.39 -10.89
C SER A 5 18.89 33.89 -9.45
N MET A 6 17.69 34.07 -8.86
CA MET A 6 17.44 33.70 -7.46
C MET A 6 17.52 32.19 -7.21
N LEU A 7 17.10 31.36 -8.17
CA LEU A 7 17.22 29.89 -8.07
C LEU A 7 18.69 29.41 -7.98
N GLY A 8 19.63 30.21 -8.49
CA GLY A 8 21.08 29.94 -8.42
C GLY A 8 21.75 30.38 -7.12
N ASP A 9 21.03 31.03 -6.21
CA ASP A 9 21.60 31.51 -4.94
C ASP A 9 21.87 30.35 -3.96
N ASP A 10 22.99 30.43 -3.25
CA ASP A 10 23.43 29.38 -2.33
C ASP A 10 22.47 29.19 -1.14
N SER A 11 21.68 30.21 -0.78
CA SER A 11 20.64 30.11 0.24
C SER A 11 19.38 29.36 -0.24
N VAL A 12 19.16 29.27 -1.55
CA VAL A 12 17.97 28.66 -2.17
C VAL A 12 18.23 27.21 -2.56
N LYS A 13 19.43 26.91 -3.09
CA LYS A 13 19.83 25.58 -3.60
C LYS A 13 19.40 24.38 -2.74
N PRO A 14 19.56 24.38 -1.41
CA PRO A 14 19.20 23.23 -0.58
C PRO A 14 17.71 22.87 -0.55
N TYR A 15 16.84 23.75 -1.07
CA TYR A 15 15.38 23.61 -1.03
C TYR A 15 14.75 23.42 -2.41
N LEU A 16 15.52 23.46 -3.49
CA LEU A 16 15.00 23.48 -4.87
C LEU A 16 14.11 22.28 -5.22
N LEU A 17 14.43 21.09 -4.71
CA LEU A 17 13.63 19.88 -4.88
C LEU A 17 12.78 19.52 -3.65
N LYS A 18 12.62 20.44 -2.69
CA LYS A 18 11.70 20.22 -1.58
C LYS A 18 10.31 20.66 -2.01
N ALA A 19 9.38 19.72 -1.94
CA ALA A 19 8.00 19.94 -2.30
C ALA A 19 7.11 18.96 -1.52
N ARG A 20 5.82 19.25 -1.51
CA ARG A 20 4.79 18.31 -1.08
C ARG A 20 3.98 17.85 -2.28
N TYR A 21 3.64 16.58 -2.29
CA TYR A 21 2.98 15.91 -3.41
C TYR A 21 1.69 15.25 -2.96
N GLY A 22 0.74 15.17 -3.87
CA GLY A 22 -0.43 14.29 -3.77
C GLY A 22 -0.87 13.83 -5.16
N ILE A 23 -1.47 12.64 -5.24
CA ILE A 23 -2.03 12.10 -6.47
C ILE A 23 -3.47 11.69 -6.23
N GLU A 24 -4.34 12.07 -7.16
CA GLU A 24 -5.67 11.47 -7.34
C GLU A 24 -5.61 10.68 -8.65
N LYS A 25 -5.87 9.37 -8.59
CA LYS A 25 -5.90 8.48 -9.76
C LYS A 25 -7.30 7.95 -9.94
N GLU A 26 -7.91 8.28 -11.07
CA GLU A 26 -9.20 7.72 -11.45
C GLU A 26 -9.01 6.46 -12.30
N GLY A 27 -9.92 5.49 -12.20
CA GLY A 27 -9.94 4.31 -13.05
C GLY A 27 -11.31 3.65 -13.09
N GLN A 28 -11.74 3.24 -14.28
CA GLN A 28 -12.99 2.50 -14.43
C GLN A 28 -12.81 1.04 -14.00
N ARG A 29 -13.73 0.53 -13.19
CA ARG A 29 -13.83 -0.91 -12.92
C ARG A 29 -14.38 -1.62 -14.15
N VAL A 30 -13.74 -2.72 -14.53
CA VAL A 30 -14.14 -3.57 -15.65
C VAL A 30 -14.08 -5.04 -15.23
N ASP A 31 -14.83 -5.90 -15.92
CA ASP A 31 -14.66 -7.35 -15.80
C ASP A 31 -13.32 -7.81 -16.42
N LEU A 32 -12.94 -9.07 -16.21
CA LEU A 32 -11.72 -9.66 -16.83
C LEU A 32 -11.76 -9.75 -18.37
N LYS A 33 -12.84 -9.34 -19.03
CA LYS A 33 -12.94 -9.23 -20.50
C LYS A 33 -12.82 -7.78 -20.97
N GLY A 34 -12.78 -6.81 -20.07
CA GLY A 34 -12.70 -5.38 -20.38
C GLY A 34 -14.05 -4.71 -20.56
N ASN A 35 -15.17 -5.36 -20.20
CA ASN A 35 -16.48 -4.73 -20.19
C ASN A 35 -16.63 -3.90 -18.92
N LEU A 36 -17.26 -2.72 -19.02
CA LEU A 36 -17.55 -1.88 -17.87
C LEU A 36 -18.28 -2.68 -16.78
N ALA A 37 -17.84 -2.54 -15.53
CA ALA A 37 -18.47 -3.22 -14.39
C ALA A 37 -19.95 -2.83 -14.26
N THR A 38 -20.76 -3.74 -13.74
CA THR A 38 -22.20 -3.53 -13.47
C THR A 38 -22.52 -3.67 -11.98
N THR A 39 -21.49 -3.86 -11.17
CA THR A 39 -21.54 -4.02 -9.73
C THR A 39 -21.39 -2.67 -9.04
N ASP A 40 -21.94 -2.57 -7.82
CA ASP A 40 -21.78 -1.39 -6.96
C ASP A 40 -20.34 -1.29 -6.43
N HIS A 41 -20.02 -0.15 -5.81
CA HIS A 41 -18.76 0.03 -5.09
C HIS A 41 -18.56 -1.08 -4.04
N PRO A 42 -17.34 -1.61 -3.88
CA PRO A 42 -17.13 -2.73 -2.98
C PRO A 42 -17.54 -2.44 -1.54
N THR A 43 -18.39 -3.29 -0.98
CA THR A 43 -18.95 -3.10 0.38
C THR A 43 -17.94 -3.30 1.50
N CYS A 44 -16.77 -3.85 1.21
CA CYS A 44 -15.67 -4.00 2.17
C CYS A 44 -14.86 -2.71 2.33
N ILE A 45 -14.92 -1.79 1.37
CA ILE A 45 -14.42 -0.42 1.53
C ILE A 45 -15.45 0.36 2.32
N SER A 46 -15.01 1.17 3.30
CA SER A 46 -15.94 1.98 4.08
C SER A 46 -16.82 2.83 3.15
N MET A 47 -18.15 2.71 3.30
CA MET A 47 -19.14 3.42 2.48
C MET A 47 -19.26 4.92 2.85
N SER A 48 -18.25 5.48 3.50
CA SER A 48 -18.14 6.91 3.75
C SER A 48 -17.86 7.64 2.44
N ASP A 49 -18.67 8.64 2.10
CA ASP A 49 -18.39 9.50 0.94
C ASP A 49 -17.12 10.34 1.14
N GLU A 50 -16.61 10.42 2.38
CA GLU A 50 -15.40 11.16 2.76
C GLU A 50 -14.20 10.23 3.01
N HIS A 51 -14.24 9.00 2.48
CA HIS A 51 -13.14 8.06 2.62
C HIS A 51 -11.83 8.67 2.08
N PRO A 52 -10.74 8.79 2.88
CA PRO A 52 -9.58 9.59 2.49
C PRO A 52 -8.73 9.01 1.35
N TYR A 53 -8.81 7.70 1.10
CA TYR A 53 -7.96 7.03 0.11
C TYR A 53 -8.67 6.47 -1.14
N ILE A 54 -9.89 5.94 -1.00
CA ILE A 54 -10.60 5.28 -2.09
C ILE A 54 -12.02 5.86 -2.13
N GLN A 55 -12.35 6.53 -3.21
CA GLN A 55 -13.63 7.18 -3.44
C GLN A 55 -14.21 6.78 -4.79
N ARG A 56 -15.28 7.48 -5.17
CA ARG A 56 -15.88 7.48 -6.49
C ARG A 56 -15.89 8.89 -7.01
N ASP A 57 -15.43 9.08 -8.23
CA ASP A 57 -15.59 10.36 -8.92
C ASP A 57 -17.05 10.49 -9.42
N PHE A 58 -17.31 10.55 -10.73
CA PHE A 58 -18.66 10.79 -11.23
C PHE A 58 -19.56 9.54 -11.17
N ALA A 59 -19.07 8.40 -11.66
CA ALA A 59 -19.84 7.16 -11.81
C ALA A 59 -19.54 6.13 -10.72
N GLU A 60 -20.48 5.22 -10.48
CA GLU A 60 -20.33 4.13 -9.49
C GLU A 60 -19.20 3.14 -9.87
N THR A 61 -18.88 3.06 -11.16
CA THR A 61 -17.78 2.25 -11.70
C THR A 61 -16.43 2.98 -11.68
N GLN A 62 -16.42 4.30 -11.48
CA GLN A 62 -15.23 5.14 -11.58
C GLN A 62 -14.60 5.30 -10.21
N MET A 63 -13.64 4.42 -9.92
CA MET A 63 -12.91 4.44 -8.66
C MET A 63 -11.85 5.55 -8.68
N GLU A 64 -11.75 6.30 -7.59
CA GLU A 64 -10.76 7.36 -7.42
C GLU A 64 -9.85 7.01 -6.24
N LEU A 65 -8.54 6.96 -6.48
CA LEU A 65 -7.52 6.61 -5.50
C LEU A 65 -6.73 7.86 -5.13
N ILE A 66 -6.79 8.27 -3.86
CA ILE A 66 -6.29 9.55 -3.37
C ILE A 66 -5.16 9.29 -2.38
N THR A 67 -3.95 9.77 -2.67
CA THR A 67 -2.83 9.68 -1.72
C THR A 67 -2.97 10.73 -0.62
N PRO A 68 -2.40 10.50 0.58
CA PRO A 68 -2.14 11.60 1.49
C PRO A 68 -1.14 12.59 0.87
N VAL A 69 -1.02 13.76 1.49
CA VAL A 69 0.03 14.75 1.16
C VAL A 69 1.35 14.28 1.75
N LEU A 70 2.40 14.20 0.93
CA LEU A 70 3.68 13.56 1.26
C LEU A 70 4.85 14.45 0.84
N ASP A 71 5.99 14.35 1.55
CA ASP A 71 7.12 15.27 1.38
C ASP A 71 8.16 14.76 0.37
N THR A 72 8.03 13.51 -0.07
CA THR A 72 8.93 12.87 -1.05
C THR A 72 8.17 12.09 -2.10
N LEU A 73 8.76 11.96 -3.30
CA LEU A 73 8.21 11.11 -4.35
C LEU A 73 8.24 9.62 -3.96
N ASP A 74 9.23 9.17 -3.19
CA ASP A 74 9.30 7.79 -2.71
C ASP A 74 8.09 7.45 -1.82
N GLU A 75 7.77 8.31 -0.86
CA GLU A 75 6.57 8.13 -0.04
C GLU A 75 5.30 8.18 -0.88
N LEU A 76 5.21 9.12 -1.84
CA LEU A 76 4.08 9.24 -2.76
C LEU A 76 3.82 7.93 -3.48
N PHE A 77 4.85 7.31 -4.06
CA PHE A 77 4.73 6.06 -4.78
C PHE A 77 4.49 4.85 -3.85
N ASN A 78 5.01 4.88 -2.63
CA ASN A 78 4.69 3.86 -1.62
C ASN A 78 3.19 3.84 -1.31
N TYR A 79 2.61 5.01 -1.00
CA TYR A 79 1.17 5.13 -0.73
C TYR A 79 0.32 4.85 -1.97
N LEU A 80 0.67 5.42 -3.13
CA LEU A 80 -0.08 5.20 -4.36
C LEU A 80 -0.15 3.71 -4.73
N SER A 81 0.96 2.99 -4.59
CA SER A 81 1.01 1.54 -4.83
C SER A 81 0.18 0.76 -3.80
N GLY A 82 0.31 1.11 -2.51
CA GLY A 82 -0.44 0.43 -1.45
C GLY A 82 -1.96 0.63 -1.57
N ILE A 83 -2.40 1.86 -1.87
CA ILE A 83 -3.83 2.17 -2.10
C ILE A 83 -4.34 1.43 -3.34
N HIS A 84 -3.53 1.35 -4.39
CA HIS A 84 -3.85 0.60 -5.60
C HIS A 84 -4.02 -0.90 -5.35
N ASP A 85 -3.14 -1.50 -4.57
CA ASP A 85 -3.25 -2.91 -4.16
C ASP A 85 -4.53 -3.15 -3.35
N VAL A 86 -4.80 -2.29 -2.35
CA VAL A 86 -6.01 -2.37 -1.52
C VAL A 86 -7.27 -2.25 -2.39
N ALA A 87 -7.29 -1.34 -3.37
CA ALA A 87 -8.40 -1.23 -4.31
C ALA A 87 -8.61 -2.54 -5.08
N TYR A 88 -7.55 -3.14 -5.63
CA TYR A 88 -7.63 -4.42 -6.35
C TYR A 88 -8.11 -5.58 -5.48
N HIS A 89 -7.59 -5.72 -4.25
CA HIS A 89 -7.98 -6.77 -3.33
C HIS A 89 -9.37 -6.56 -2.71
N SER A 90 -9.91 -5.33 -2.79
CA SER A 90 -11.26 -5.00 -2.33
C SER A 90 -12.32 -5.19 -3.40
N MET A 91 -11.98 -5.07 -4.69
CA MET A 91 -12.90 -5.34 -5.80
C MET A 91 -13.27 -6.84 -5.89
N GLY A 92 -14.32 -7.14 -6.65
CA GLY A 92 -14.69 -8.53 -6.92
C GLY A 92 -13.56 -9.29 -7.64
N GLU A 93 -13.40 -10.59 -7.36
CA GLU A 93 -12.37 -11.46 -7.96
C GLU A 93 -12.45 -11.57 -9.50
N GLN A 94 -13.50 -11.03 -10.13
CA GLN A 94 -13.67 -11.01 -11.58
C GLN A 94 -13.59 -9.60 -12.17
N GLU A 95 -13.08 -8.65 -11.39
CA GLU A 95 -12.90 -7.25 -11.77
C GLU A 95 -11.43 -6.83 -11.77
N MET A 96 -11.14 -5.80 -12.56
CA MET A 96 -9.85 -5.13 -12.64
C MET A 96 -10.07 -3.64 -12.94
N LEU A 97 -9.04 -2.81 -12.73
CA LEU A 97 -9.07 -1.42 -13.17
C LEU A 97 -8.65 -1.31 -14.64
N TRP A 98 -9.42 -0.51 -15.38
CA TRP A 98 -9.11 -0.13 -16.75
C TRP A 98 -7.89 0.80 -16.78
N PRO A 99 -6.87 0.53 -17.62
CA PRO A 99 -5.59 1.23 -17.54
C PRO A 99 -5.53 2.49 -18.42
N LEU A 100 -6.58 2.82 -19.18
CA LEU A 100 -6.59 3.96 -20.11
C LEU A 100 -7.46 5.11 -19.59
N SER A 101 -7.09 6.33 -19.95
CA SER A 101 -7.91 7.53 -19.70
C SER A 101 -9.25 7.50 -20.44
N MET A 102 -9.25 7.02 -21.69
CA MET A 102 -10.50 6.81 -22.42
C MET A 102 -11.19 5.56 -21.88
N PRO A 103 -12.51 5.62 -21.60
CA PRO A 103 -13.21 4.50 -20.99
C PRO A 103 -13.25 3.28 -21.92
N PRO A 104 -13.55 2.08 -21.36
CA PRO A 104 -13.93 0.93 -22.18
C PRO A 104 -15.22 1.22 -22.95
N ALA A 105 -15.70 0.26 -23.74
CA ALA A 105 -16.98 0.39 -24.42
C ALA A 105 -18.09 0.75 -23.40
N LEU A 106 -18.77 1.87 -23.65
CA LEU A 106 -19.83 2.36 -22.78
C LEU A 106 -21.19 1.75 -23.18
N PRO A 107 -22.19 1.74 -22.28
CA PRO A 107 -23.55 1.35 -22.63
C PRO A 107 -24.13 2.16 -23.80
N GLU A 108 -25.00 1.54 -24.59
CA GLU A 108 -25.68 2.20 -25.73
C GLU A 108 -26.57 3.35 -25.26
N LYS A 109 -27.32 3.14 -24.17
CA LYS A 109 -28.10 4.19 -23.52
C LYS A 109 -27.24 4.90 -22.49
N GLU A 110 -27.26 6.22 -22.51
CA GLU A 110 -26.45 7.02 -21.60
C GLU A 110 -26.93 6.89 -20.15
N GLU A 111 -28.23 6.66 -19.96
CA GLU A 111 -28.86 6.52 -18.64
C GLU A 111 -28.40 5.28 -17.87
N ASP A 112 -27.87 4.28 -18.59
CA ASP A 112 -27.33 3.04 -18.02
C ASP A 112 -25.92 3.25 -17.40
N ILE A 113 -25.30 4.42 -17.60
CA ILE A 113 -24.11 4.83 -16.84
C ILE A 113 -24.58 5.29 -15.46
N GLU A 114 -24.38 4.46 -14.44
CA GLU A 114 -24.84 4.77 -13.08
C GLU A 114 -23.99 5.87 -12.42
N ILE A 115 -24.64 6.96 -12.01
CA ILE A 115 -24.03 8.01 -11.18
C ILE A 115 -23.69 7.41 -9.82
N ALA A 116 -22.55 7.81 -9.24
CA ALA A 116 -22.07 7.34 -7.95
C ALA A 116 -23.16 7.39 -6.86
N LYS A 117 -23.33 6.27 -6.15
CA LYS A 117 -24.32 6.05 -5.10
C LYS A 117 -23.78 6.58 -3.77
N LEU A 118 -23.87 7.90 -3.58
CA LEU A 118 -23.37 8.61 -2.41
C LEU A 118 -24.48 8.81 -1.35
N LYS A 119 -24.10 8.85 -0.06
CA LYS A 119 -25.00 9.18 1.06
C LYS A 119 -25.33 10.69 1.10
N ASN A 120 -24.39 11.55 0.73
CA ASN A 120 -24.53 13.00 0.70
C ASN A 120 -25.35 13.45 -0.52
N LEU A 121 -26.55 13.97 -0.25
CA LEU A 121 -27.50 14.39 -1.28
C LEU A 121 -26.99 15.53 -2.16
N GLU A 122 -26.21 16.47 -1.61
CA GLU A 122 -25.66 17.60 -2.37
C GLU A 122 -24.68 17.10 -3.44
N ASN A 123 -23.82 16.15 -3.08
CA ASN A 123 -22.87 15.51 -4.00
C ASN A 123 -23.57 14.74 -5.13
N VAL A 124 -24.70 14.11 -4.84
CA VAL A 124 -25.54 13.44 -5.86
C VAL A 124 -26.21 14.47 -6.78
N LEU A 125 -26.76 15.55 -6.22
CA LEU A 125 -27.43 16.60 -7.00
C LEU A 125 -26.44 17.32 -7.92
N TYR A 126 -25.22 17.58 -7.45
CA TYR A 126 -24.14 18.16 -8.25
C TYR A 126 -23.76 17.26 -9.46
N ARG A 127 -23.61 15.95 -9.26
CA ARG A 127 -23.37 15.02 -10.38
C ARG A 127 -24.54 14.97 -11.36
N ARG A 128 -25.78 15.09 -10.88
CA ARG A 128 -26.96 15.20 -11.74
C ARG A 128 -26.97 16.49 -12.56
N SER A 129 -26.54 17.63 -12.01
CA SER A 129 -26.41 18.86 -12.80
C SER A 129 -25.33 18.72 -13.87
N LEU A 130 -24.16 18.16 -13.55
CA LEU A 130 -23.12 17.87 -14.54
C LEU A 130 -23.61 16.95 -15.66
N SER A 131 -24.35 15.88 -15.31
CA SER A 131 -24.99 14.98 -16.27
C SER A 131 -25.93 15.72 -17.22
N ASN A 132 -26.67 16.72 -16.74
CA ASN A 132 -27.61 17.48 -17.57
C ASN A 132 -26.88 18.49 -18.47
N SER A 133 -25.80 19.10 -17.99
CA SER A 133 -25.03 20.11 -18.72
C SER A 133 -24.13 19.52 -19.80
N TYR A 134 -23.44 18.41 -19.50
CA TYR A 134 -22.36 17.87 -20.34
C TYR A 134 -22.58 16.42 -20.80
N GLY A 135 -23.66 15.78 -20.36
CA GLY A 135 -23.87 14.33 -20.52
C GLY A 135 -22.99 13.50 -19.59
N ARG A 136 -23.29 12.20 -19.49
CA ARG A 136 -22.54 11.25 -18.65
C ARG A 136 -21.28 10.71 -19.32
N ARG A 137 -21.26 10.62 -20.66
CA ARG A 137 -20.16 9.97 -21.40
C ARG A 137 -18.83 10.66 -21.22
N LYS A 138 -18.78 12.00 -21.27
CA LYS A 138 -17.56 12.78 -21.04
C LYS A 138 -17.02 12.64 -19.61
N GLN A 139 -17.91 12.43 -18.63
CA GLN A 139 -17.53 12.25 -17.23
C GLN A 139 -16.87 10.88 -16.97
N MET A 140 -16.96 9.94 -17.92
CA MET A 140 -16.32 8.63 -17.81
C MET A 140 -14.82 8.65 -18.14
N ILE A 141 -14.28 9.78 -18.60
CA ILE A 141 -12.85 9.96 -18.82
C ILE A 141 -12.15 9.94 -17.46
N CYS A 142 -11.11 9.12 -17.33
CA CYS A 142 -10.25 9.07 -16.15
C CYS A 142 -8.90 9.75 -16.38
N GLY A 143 -8.24 10.19 -15.32
CA GLY A 143 -6.84 10.56 -15.37
C GLY A 143 -6.13 10.60 -14.03
N ILE A 144 -4.99 11.27 -14.02
CA ILE A 144 -4.24 11.62 -12.83
C ILE A 144 -4.44 13.11 -12.56
N HIS A 145 -4.74 13.46 -11.31
CA HIS A 145 -4.48 14.79 -10.78
C HIS A 145 -3.18 14.76 -9.98
N PHE A 146 -2.22 15.61 -10.35
CA PHE A 146 -0.94 15.74 -9.67
C PHE A 146 -0.94 17.03 -8.85
N ASN A 147 -1.10 16.89 -7.54
CA ASN A 147 -1.08 17.96 -6.57
C ASN A 147 0.37 18.27 -6.18
N PHE A 148 0.78 19.53 -6.32
CA PHE A 148 2.15 19.96 -6.10
C PHE A 148 2.23 21.27 -5.32
N GLU A 149 3.03 21.28 -4.26
CA GLU A 149 3.36 22.46 -3.47
C GLU A 149 4.87 22.60 -3.31
N PHE A 150 5.42 23.77 -3.64
CA PHE A 150 6.79 24.09 -3.25
C PHE A 150 6.91 24.17 -1.72
N ASP A 151 7.98 23.59 -1.15
CA ASP A 151 8.24 23.63 0.29
C ASP A 151 8.31 25.09 0.78
N ASP A 152 7.74 25.33 1.96
CA ASP A 152 7.69 26.68 2.56
C ASP A 152 9.09 27.28 2.75
N LYS A 153 10.13 26.45 2.96
CA LYS A 153 11.53 26.90 3.06
C LYS A 153 12.06 27.39 1.72
N LEU A 154 11.70 26.75 0.61
CA LEU A 154 12.06 27.22 -0.73
C LEU A 154 11.45 28.60 -0.99
N LEU A 155 10.14 28.72 -0.75
CA LEU A 155 9.41 29.96 -0.98
C LEU A 155 9.90 31.10 -0.08
N ARG A 156 10.24 30.84 1.19
CA ARG A 156 10.84 31.83 2.08
C ARG A 156 12.23 32.27 1.64
N ALA A 157 13.08 31.34 1.23
CA ALA A 157 14.41 31.68 0.72
C ALA A 157 14.32 32.59 -0.51
N LEU A 158 13.39 32.31 -1.44
CA LEU A 158 13.12 33.19 -2.57
C LEU A 158 12.54 34.54 -2.13
N PHE A 159 11.62 34.55 -1.17
CA PHE A 159 11.01 35.78 -0.65
C PHE A 159 12.05 36.73 -0.04
N ASP A 160 13.02 36.20 0.69
CA ASP A 160 14.07 36.98 1.37
C ASP A 160 15.08 37.63 0.40
N LEU A 161 15.19 37.10 -0.83
CA LEU A 161 16.09 37.61 -1.87
C LEU A 161 15.50 38.75 -2.71
N GLN A 162 14.21 39.06 -2.53
CA GLN A 162 13.51 40.11 -3.27
C GLN A 162 12.93 41.17 -2.33
N SER A 163 12.67 42.37 -2.87
CA SER A 163 12.10 43.50 -2.10
C SER A 163 10.87 44.13 -2.77
N GLU A 164 10.40 43.53 -3.87
CA GLU A 164 9.25 44.02 -4.66
C GLU A 164 7.92 43.72 -3.95
N ILE A 165 7.80 42.56 -3.32
CA ILE A 165 6.62 42.11 -2.58
C ILE A 165 6.98 42.00 -1.10
N THR A 166 6.21 42.68 -0.24
CA THR A 166 6.50 42.76 1.21
C THR A 166 5.66 41.81 2.05
N ASP A 167 4.56 41.30 1.51
CA ASP A 167 3.74 40.28 2.15
C ASP A 167 4.05 38.89 1.59
N TYR A 168 4.39 37.95 2.47
CA TYR A 168 4.79 36.60 2.09
C TYR A 168 3.66 35.82 1.39
N ARG A 169 2.40 36.02 1.78
CA ARG A 169 1.26 35.30 1.18
C ARG A 169 0.98 35.82 -0.23
N GLN A 170 1.09 37.13 -0.42
CA GLN A 170 1.05 37.75 -1.73
C GLN A 170 2.19 37.22 -2.61
N PHE A 171 3.41 37.13 -2.09
CA PHE A 171 4.54 36.56 -2.82
C PHE A 171 4.27 35.12 -3.24
N LYS A 172 3.83 34.25 -2.32
CA LYS A 172 3.45 32.86 -2.61
C LYS A 172 2.39 32.78 -3.72
N THR A 173 1.37 33.64 -3.65
CA THR A 173 0.32 33.73 -4.68
C THR A 173 0.90 34.13 -6.05
N GLU A 174 1.77 35.13 -6.11
CA GLU A 174 2.39 35.56 -7.37
C GLU A 174 3.28 34.48 -7.98
N ILE A 175 4.02 33.72 -7.15
CA ILE A 175 4.80 32.56 -7.61
C ILE A 175 3.90 31.51 -8.27
N TYR A 176 2.77 31.15 -7.64
CA TYR A 176 1.85 30.16 -8.22
C TYR A 176 1.09 30.66 -9.43
N LEU A 177 0.77 31.95 -9.49
CA LEU A 177 0.15 32.54 -10.68
C LEU A 177 1.13 32.55 -11.87
N LYS A 178 2.40 32.90 -11.64
CA LYS A 178 3.45 32.79 -12.66
C LYS A 178 3.62 31.35 -13.14
N LEU A 179 3.73 30.41 -12.21
CA LEU A 179 3.80 28.98 -12.51
C LEU A 179 2.61 28.55 -13.36
N THR A 180 1.40 28.97 -12.99
CA THR A 180 0.16 28.63 -13.68
C THR A 180 0.13 29.14 -15.12
N ARG A 181 0.48 30.40 -15.35
CA ARG A 181 0.54 30.97 -16.70
C ARG A 181 1.56 30.25 -17.59
N ASN A 182 2.76 30.00 -17.05
CA ASN A 182 3.79 29.29 -17.78
C ASN A 182 3.44 27.82 -18.01
N TYR A 183 2.79 27.16 -17.04
CA TYR A 183 2.30 25.80 -17.24
C TYR A 183 1.24 25.77 -18.34
N LEU A 184 0.25 26.65 -18.32
CA LEU A 184 -0.75 26.73 -19.39
C LEU A 184 -0.12 26.95 -20.76
N HIS A 185 0.94 27.77 -20.85
CA HIS A 185 1.67 28.01 -22.09
C HIS A 185 2.43 26.77 -22.59
N TYR A 186 3.20 26.12 -21.71
CA TYR A 186 4.13 25.05 -22.07
C TYR A 186 3.62 23.63 -21.84
N ARG A 187 2.40 23.43 -21.30
CA ARG A 187 1.84 22.10 -21.00
C ARG A 187 1.75 21.16 -22.19
N TRP A 188 1.75 21.71 -23.41
CA TRP A 188 1.78 20.91 -24.64
C TRP A 188 2.98 19.95 -24.64
N LEU A 189 4.10 20.28 -23.96
CA LEU A 189 5.25 19.40 -23.81
C LEU A 189 4.91 18.15 -22.97
N VAL A 190 4.13 18.32 -21.89
CA VAL A 190 3.60 17.21 -21.07
C VAL A 190 2.69 16.33 -21.93
N THR A 191 1.78 16.94 -22.68
CA THR A 191 0.87 16.25 -23.61
C THR A 191 1.64 15.51 -24.72
N TYR A 192 2.74 16.09 -25.20
CA TYR A 192 3.59 15.47 -26.22
C TYR A 192 4.22 14.15 -25.73
N PHE A 193 4.88 14.19 -24.58
CA PHE A 193 5.57 13.02 -24.04
C PHE A 193 4.61 11.97 -23.48
N TYR A 194 3.58 12.44 -22.77
CA TYR A 194 2.77 11.60 -21.89
C TYR A 194 1.27 11.57 -22.22
N GLY A 195 0.85 12.14 -23.35
CA GLY A 195 -0.49 11.87 -23.88
C GLY A 195 -0.68 10.37 -24.13
N ALA A 196 -1.82 9.81 -23.71
CA ALA A 196 -2.06 8.36 -23.73
C ALA A 196 -3.52 8.00 -24.04
N SER A 197 -4.20 8.82 -24.83
CA SER A 197 -5.60 8.64 -25.21
C SER A 197 -5.81 8.74 -26.72
N PRO A 198 -5.25 7.82 -27.53
CA PRO A 198 -5.21 8.02 -28.98
C PRO A 198 -6.53 7.73 -29.69
N THR A 199 -7.31 6.76 -29.21
CA THR A 199 -8.66 6.47 -29.71
C THR A 199 -9.63 6.28 -28.56
N SER A 200 -10.94 6.33 -28.86
CA SER A 200 -12.01 6.04 -27.90
C SER A 200 -12.71 4.74 -28.28
N GLU A 201 -13.17 3.98 -27.29
CA GLU A 201 -13.99 2.79 -27.52
C GLU A 201 -15.44 3.12 -27.91
N GLN A 202 -16.22 2.09 -28.21
CA GLN A 202 -17.59 2.22 -28.67
C GLN A 202 -18.46 3.04 -27.71
N ASN A 203 -19.39 3.78 -28.29
CA ASN A 203 -20.38 4.60 -27.60
C ASN A 203 -19.79 5.75 -26.75
N PHE A 204 -18.50 6.08 -26.83
CA PHE A 204 -18.01 7.28 -26.13
C PHE A 204 -18.55 8.58 -26.75
N TYR A 205 -18.41 8.73 -28.06
CA TYR A 205 -18.98 9.86 -28.81
C TYR A 205 -20.39 9.53 -29.29
N GLY A 206 -21.27 10.53 -29.27
CA GLY A 206 -22.55 10.49 -29.98
C GLY A 206 -22.39 10.68 -31.50
N CYS A 207 -23.47 11.05 -32.19
CA CYS A 207 -23.43 11.30 -33.64
C CYS A 207 -22.61 12.58 -33.96
N ASN A 208 -21.53 12.42 -34.74
CA ASN A 208 -20.78 13.44 -35.52
C ASN A 208 -19.71 14.32 -34.85
N ASP A 209 -19.42 14.24 -33.54
CA ASP A 209 -18.35 15.02 -32.91
C ASP A 209 -17.24 14.12 -32.36
N LYS A 210 -16.29 13.71 -33.22
CA LYS A 210 -15.16 12.83 -32.86
C LYS A 210 -13.91 13.16 -33.68
N PRO A 211 -12.70 12.83 -33.21
CA PRO A 211 -11.48 12.87 -34.02
C PRO A 211 -11.61 12.01 -35.28
N ASN A 212 -11.11 12.52 -36.41
CA ASN A 212 -11.09 11.79 -37.69
C ASN A 212 -9.96 10.76 -37.77
N GLU A 213 -8.85 11.04 -37.10
CA GLU A 213 -7.65 10.22 -37.05
C GLU A 213 -7.29 9.94 -35.58
N PRO A 214 -6.52 8.89 -35.28
CA PRO A 214 -5.92 8.70 -33.96
C PRO A 214 -5.14 9.95 -33.56
N ALA A 215 -5.42 10.43 -32.35
CA ALA A 215 -4.79 11.62 -31.78
C ALA A 215 -3.68 11.21 -30.80
N ARG A 216 -2.90 12.14 -30.30
CA ARG A 216 -1.94 11.88 -29.23
C ARG A 216 -2.63 11.79 -27.86
N SER A 217 -3.52 12.74 -27.59
CA SER A 217 -4.34 12.77 -26.38
C SER A 217 -5.70 13.38 -26.70
N ILE A 218 -6.71 12.53 -26.87
CA ILE A 218 -8.10 12.97 -26.96
C ILE A 218 -8.50 13.75 -25.72
N ARG A 219 -8.11 13.25 -24.54
CA ARG A 219 -8.47 13.84 -23.23
C ARG A 219 -8.00 15.29 -23.10
N SER A 220 -6.80 15.60 -23.61
CA SER A 220 -6.22 16.94 -23.56
C SER A 220 -6.56 17.81 -24.77
N SER A 221 -7.42 17.34 -25.68
CA SER A 221 -7.87 18.08 -26.88
C SER A 221 -9.24 18.71 -26.67
N ARG A 222 -9.70 19.48 -27.66
CA ARG A 222 -11.07 20.02 -27.72
C ARG A 222 -12.18 18.96 -27.60
N PHE A 223 -11.90 17.70 -27.96
CA PHE A 223 -12.88 16.60 -27.88
C PHE A 223 -12.95 15.95 -26.48
N GLY A 224 -12.00 16.29 -25.60
CA GLY A 224 -12.01 15.86 -24.20
C GLY A 224 -12.94 16.70 -23.34
N TYR A 225 -12.49 17.01 -22.13
CA TYR A 225 -13.21 17.90 -21.22
C TYR A 225 -12.80 19.34 -21.50
N THR A 226 -13.76 20.19 -21.87
CA THR A 226 -13.54 21.61 -22.15
C THR A 226 -14.73 22.41 -21.62
N ASN A 227 -14.49 23.63 -21.15
CA ASN A 227 -15.59 24.54 -20.84
C ASN A 227 -16.27 25.01 -22.13
N SER A 228 -17.49 25.50 -22.03
CA SER A 228 -18.13 26.23 -23.13
C SER A 228 -17.31 27.46 -23.51
N ASP A 229 -17.35 27.86 -24.79
CA ASP A 229 -16.61 29.03 -25.31
C ASP A 229 -16.91 30.35 -24.57
N ASP A 230 -18.08 30.47 -23.95
CA ASP A 230 -18.49 31.64 -23.16
C ASP A 230 -17.85 31.72 -21.76
N VAL A 231 -17.20 30.65 -21.30
CA VAL A 231 -16.50 30.60 -20.01
C VAL A 231 -15.05 31.02 -20.20
N LYS A 232 -14.71 32.22 -19.71
CA LYS A 232 -13.36 32.79 -19.76
C LYS A 232 -12.97 33.28 -18.38
N VAL A 233 -11.82 32.81 -17.89
CA VAL A 233 -11.29 33.11 -16.56
C VAL A 233 -9.80 33.43 -16.69
N SER A 234 -9.40 34.62 -16.25
CA SER A 234 -8.00 35.04 -16.30
C SER A 234 -7.17 34.49 -15.13
N PHE A 235 -5.88 34.22 -15.39
CA PHE A 235 -4.86 33.92 -14.38
C PHE A 235 -3.84 35.05 -14.21
N ARG A 236 -4.16 36.27 -14.67
CA ARG A 236 -3.25 37.42 -14.61
C ARG A 236 -3.00 37.87 -13.18
N THR A 237 -4.06 38.02 -12.39
CA THR A 237 -3.99 38.35 -10.96
C THR A 237 -5.04 37.54 -10.21
N ILE A 238 -4.83 37.32 -8.92
CA ILE A 238 -5.77 36.56 -8.10
C ILE A 238 -7.14 37.25 -8.02
N GLN A 239 -7.18 38.59 -7.92
CA GLN A 239 -8.44 39.34 -7.91
C GLN A 239 -9.22 39.15 -9.20
N LYS A 240 -8.54 39.24 -10.35
CA LYS A 240 -9.21 39.08 -11.65
C LYS A 240 -9.75 37.66 -11.82
N HIS A 241 -8.98 36.66 -11.38
CA HIS A 241 -9.41 35.26 -11.38
C HIS A 241 -10.71 35.05 -10.60
N ILE A 242 -10.78 35.58 -9.37
CA ILE A 242 -11.96 35.51 -8.51
C ILE A 242 -13.15 36.26 -9.14
N GLU A 243 -12.93 37.47 -9.65
CA GLU A 243 -13.95 38.29 -10.31
C GLU A 243 -14.56 37.57 -11.52
N ASP A 244 -13.73 36.94 -12.35
CA ASP A 244 -14.19 36.23 -13.55
C ASP A 244 -14.99 34.98 -13.17
N LEU A 245 -14.50 34.16 -12.22
CA LEU A 245 -15.24 32.97 -11.74
C LEU A 245 -16.58 33.34 -11.13
N THR A 246 -16.59 34.35 -10.26
CA THR A 246 -17.82 34.90 -9.67
C THR A 246 -18.79 35.35 -10.75
N THR A 247 -18.28 35.98 -11.82
CA THR A 247 -19.08 36.41 -12.96
C THR A 247 -19.66 35.23 -13.74
N MET A 248 -18.88 34.15 -13.95
CA MET A 248 -19.36 32.96 -14.66
C MET A 248 -20.47 32.25 -13.87
N VAL A 249 -20.33 32.14 -12.55
CA VAL A 249 -21.37 31.58 -11.67
C VAL A 249 -22.63 32.46 -11.65
N ASN A 250 -22.48 33.78 -11.50
CA ASN A 250 -23.61 34.70 -11.49
C ASN A 250 -24.39 34.74 -12.82
N LYS A 251 -23.71 34.45 -13.94
CA LYS A 251 -24.34 34.33 -15.26
C LYS A 251 -25.01 32.96 -15.49
N GLY A 252 -24.81 32.00 -14.58
CA GLY A 252 -25.29 30.62 -14.73
C GLY A 252 -24.54 29.83 -15.81
N LEU A 253 -23.34 30.28 -16.20
CA LEU A 253 -22.45 29.54 -17.10
C LEU A 253 -21.67 28.44 -16.36
N LEU A 254 -21.53 28.60 -15.05
CA LEU A 254 -21.09 27.57 -14.10
C LEU A 254 -22.13 27.50 -12.99
N VAL A 255 -22.44 26.30 -12.51
CA VAL A 255 -23.28 26.06 -11.32
C VAL A 255 -22.51 26.46 -10.06
N GLU A 256 -21.24 26.09 -10.00
CA GLU A 256 -20.33 26.40 -8.89
C GLU A 256 -18.91 26.65 -9.42
N GLU A 257 -18.09 27.34 -8.63
CA GLU A 257 -16.67 27.57 -8.95
C GLU A 257 -15.89 26.25 -9.20
N LYS A 258 -16.36 25.14 -8.62
CA LYS A 258 -15.75 23.82 -8.79
C LYS A 258 -15.98 23.14 -10.13
N GLU A 259 -16.93 23.66 -10.91
CA GLU A 259 -17.19 23.19 -12.29
C GLU A 259 -16.17 23.73 -13.29
N PHE A 260 -15.49 24.84 -12.98
CA PHE A 260 -14.49 25.40 -13.89
C PHE A 260 -13.37 24.41 -14.17
N TYR A 261 -13.28 23.96 -15.42
CA TYR A 261 -12.26 23.05 -15.87
C TYR A 261 -11.03 23.81 -16.39
N SER A 262 -9.85 23.43 -15.91
CA SER A 262 -8.57 23.97 -16.36
C SER A 262 -7.52 22.87 -16.23
N ALA A 263 -6.51 22.88 -17.11
CA ALA A 263 -5.39 21.94 -17.06
C ALA A 263 -4.56 22.07 -15.78
N ILE A 264 -4.61 23.24 -15.13
CA ILE A 264 -4.01 23.50 -13.82
C ILE A 264 -4.98 24.32 -12.96
N ARG A 265 -5.05 24.00 -11.67
CA ARG A 265 -5.96 24.65 -10.73
C ARG A 265 -5.22 25.17 -9.51
N LEU A 266 -5.59 26.37 -9.06
CA LEU A 266 -5.12 26.95 -7.80
C LEU A 266 -5.90 26.33 -6.64
N ARG A 267 -5.20 25.92 -5.58
CA ARG A 267 -5.78 25.29 -4.39
C ARG A 267 -5.17 25.85 -3.10
N GLY A 268 -5.75 25.52 -1.95
CA GLY A 268 -5.28 25.95 -0.63
C GLY A 268 -6.30 26.72 0.21
N SER A 269 -7.46 27.06 -0.37
CA SER A 269 -8.58 27.70 0.31
C SER A 269 -9.88 26.92 0.09
N ASN A 270 -10.85 27.07 0.99
CA ASN A 270 -12.16 26.40 0.90
C ASN A 270 -13.00 26.97 -0.24
N HIS A 271 -12.98 28.29 -0.44
CA HIS A 271 -13.64 28.98 -1.54
C HIS A 271 -12.64 29.81 -2.33
N VAL A 272 -12.89 30.02 -3.62
CA VAL A 272 -11.97 30.81 -4.47
C VAL A 272 -11.88 32.25 -3.99
N ALA A 273 -12.96 32.80 -3.45
CA ALA A 273 -12.99 34.13 -2.83
C ALA A 273 -12.01 34.29 -1.65
N ASP A 274 -11.70 33.20 -0.93
CA ASP A 274 -10.84 33.24 0.25
C ASP A 274 -9.35 33.39 -0.10
N PHE A 275 -8.96 33.13 -1.35
CA PHE A 275 -7.57 33.32 -1.80
C PHE A 275 -7.06 34.76 -1.61
N VAL A 276 -7.93 35.76 -1.53
CA VAL A 276 -7.55 37.14 -1.22
C VAL A 276 -6.88 37.25 0.16
N ASN A 277 -7.31 36.44 1.12
CA ASN A 277 -6.85 36.49 2.51
C ASN A 277 -5.86 35.37 2.84
N ASP A 278 -6.12 34.17 2.33
CA ASP A 278 -5.36 32.97 2.63
C ASP A 278 -4.12 32.83 1.73
N GLY A 279 -4.20 33.34 0.50
CA GLY A 279 -3.22 33.12 -0.56
C GLY A 279 -3.34 31.72 -1.18
N VAL A 280 -2.64 31.51 -2.30
CA VAL A 280 -2.60 30.19 -2.95
C VAL A 280 -1.67 29.26 -2.17
N GLY A 281 -2.17 28.06 -1.82
CA GLY A 281 -1.41 27.04 -1.11
C GLY A 281 -0.55 26.19 -2.05
N TYR A 282 -1.19 25.63 -3.07
CA TYR A 282 -0.61 24.65 -3.99
C TYR A 282 -1.32 24.65 -5.35
N VAL A 283 -0.78 23.91 -6.32
CA VAL A 283 -1.41 23.70 -7.64
C VAL A 283 -1.77 22.24 -7.88
N GLU A 284 -2.82 22.02 -8.65
CA GLU A 284 -3.31 20.71 -9.07
C GLU A 284 -3.23 20.62 -10.59
N LEU A 285 -2.37 19.76 -11.13
CA LEU A 285 -2.28 19.50 -12.57
C LEU A 285 -3.29 18.43 -12.96
N ARG A 286 -4.13 18.70 -13.97
CA ARG A 286 -5.29 17.84 -14.31
C ARG A 286 -5.24 17.26 -15.71
N ASN A 287 -4.31 17.66 -16.58
CA ASN A 287 -4.19 17.13 -17.95
C ASN A 287 -3.28 15.89 -18.07
N ILE A 288 -3.01 15.18 -16.96
CA ILE A 288 -2.11 14.02 -16.96
C ILE A 288 -2.92 12.76 -17.28
N ASP A 289 -2.74 12.18 -18.47
CA ASP A 289 -3.41 10.93 -18.86
C ASP A 289 -2.87 9.76 -18.04
N LEU A 290 -3.68 8.71 -17.87
CA LEU A 290 -3.20 7.45 -17.30
C LEU A 290 -2.14 6.84 -18.21
N ASN A 291 -0.96 6.55 -17.66
CA ASN A 291 0.07 5.76 -18.31
C ASN A 291 -0.32 4.28 -18.27
N PRO A 292 -0.68 3.67 -19.42
CA PRO A 292 -1.22 2.32 -19.45
C PRO A 292 -0.16 1.24 -19.17
N PHE A 293 1.12 1.60 -19.23
CA PHE A 293 2.24 0.68 -19.03
C PHE A 293 2.70 0.59 -17.57
N GLU A 294 2.14 1.44 -16.70
CA GLU A 294 2.46 1.48 -15.27
C GLU A 294 1.27 1.01 -14.44
N THR A 295 1.52 0.17 -13.44
CA THR A 295 0.48 -0.32 -12.52
C THR A 295 -0.28 0.84 -11.87
N ASN A 296 0.44 1.90 -11.48
CA ASN A 296 -0.13 3.04 -10.78
C ASN A 296 -0.72 4.11 -11.73
N GLY A 297 -0.67 3.91 -13.05
CA GLY A 297 -1.13 4.92 -14.03
C GLY A 297 -0.19 6.12 -14.20
N ILE A 298 0.96 6.14 -13.53
CA ILE A 298 2.03 7.13 -13.68
C ILE A 298 3.34 6.48 -13.20
N SER A 299 4.48 6.81 -13.80
CA SER A 299 5.80 6.36 -13.36
C SER A 299 6.50 7.35 -12.44
N TYR A 300 7.46 6.88 -11.66
CA TYR A 300 8.31 7.75 -10.83
C TYR A 300 9.02 8.82 -11.67
N GLU A 301 9.62 8.41 -12.80
CA GLU A 301 10.30 9.33 -13.73
C GLU A 301 9.35 10.39 -14.32
N GLN A 302 8.06 10.07 -14.54
CA GLN A 302 7.05 11.07 -14.94
C GLN A 302 6.79 12.10 -13.84
N ALA A 303 6.66 11.67 -12.58
CA ALA A 303 6.47 12.59 -11.46
C ALA A 303 7.70 13.47 -11.21
N GLU A 304 8.90 12.89 -11.34
CA GLU A 304 10.17 13.60 -11.30
C GLU A 304 10.27 14.64 -12.41
N PHE A 305 9.90 14.28 -13.66
CA PHE A 305 9.78 15.22 -14.76
C PHE A 305 8.83 16.36 -14.43
N LEU A 306 7.62 16.07 -13.92
CA LEU A 306 6.64 17.11 -13.61
C LEU A 306 7.18 18.09 -12.57
N HIS A 307 7.84 17.61 -11.52
CA HIS A 307 8.49 18.46 -10.54
C HIS A 307 9.58 19.34 -11.18
N LEU A 308 10.53 18.73 -11.89
CA LEU A 308 11.60 19.48 -12.55
C LEU A 308 11.04 20.51 -13.54
N PHE A 309 9.99 20.14 -14.28
CA PHE A 309 9.31 21.02 -15.23
C PHE A 309 8.67 22.21 -14.51
N LEU A 310 7.93 22.00 -13.42
CA LEU A 310 7.35 23.09 -12.62
C LEU A 310 8.43 24.03 -12.06
N LEU A 311 9.55 23.47 -11.56
CA LEU A 311 10.68 24.28 -11.10
C LEU A 311 11.29 25.09 -12.25
N TYR A 312 11.50 24.47 -13.41
CA TYR A 312 12.04 25.12 -14.60
C TYR A 312 11.13 26.25 -15.10
N LEU A 313 9.80 26.07 -15.05
CA LEU A 313 8.83 27.09 -15.46
C LEU A 313 8.88 28.36 -14.61
N LEU A 314 9.36 28.30 -13.36
CA LEU A 314 9.61 29.52 -12.56
C LEU A 314 10.71 30.41 -13.17
N SER A 315 11.68 29.79 -13.86
CA SER A 315 12.79 30.50 -14.52
C SER A 315 12.44 31.05 -15.90
N LYS A 316 11.27 30.68 -16.46
CA LYS A 316 10.83 31.13 -17.78
C LYS A 316 10.19 32.51 -17.72
N ASP A 317 10.46 33.28 -18.78
CA ASP A 317 9.74 34.52 -19.04
C ASP A 317 8.25 34.25 -19.28
N GLU A 318 7.43 35.27 -19.04
CA GLU A 318 5.99 35.23 -19.24
C GLU A 318 5.52 36.57 -19.82
N ASP A 319 4.38 36.57 -20.51
CA ASP A 319 3.72 37.80 -20.93
C ASP A 319 2.52 38.10 -20.01
N LEU A 320 2.56 39.26 -19.35
CA LEU A 320 1.53 39.75 -18.43
C LEU A 320 0.59 40.78 -19.08
N GLN A 321 0.83 41.18 -20.33
CA GLN A 321 0.07 42.27 -20.97
C GLN A 321 -1.38 41.86 -21.28
N SER A 322 -1.63 40.59 -21.56
CA SER A 322 -2.96 40.05 -21.89
C SER A 322 -3.07 38.57 -21.50
N ASP A 323 -4.27 38.00 -21.59
CA ASP A 323 -4.48 36.55 -21.46
C ASP A 323 -4.00 35.75 -22.69
N GLU A 324 -3.40 36.42 -23.71
CA GLU A 324 -2.94 35.78 -24.95
C GLU A 324 -1.84 34.75 -24.69
N TRP A 325 -1.02 34.91 -23.65
CA TRP A 325 0.02 33.93 -23.28
C TRP A 325 -0.59 32.56 -22.98
N GLY A 326 -1.61 32.51 -22.13
CA GLY A 326 -2.33 31.28 -21.81
C GLY A 326 -3.13 30.75 -23.01
N ASN A 327 -3.82 31.63 -23.73
CA ASN A 327 -4.62 31.27 -24.91
C ASN A 327 -3.77 30.69 -26.05
N ALA A 328 -2.56 31.19 -26.25
CA ALA A 328 -1.60 30.62 -27.20
C ALA A 328 -1.20 29.21 -26.77
N GLY A 329 -0.94 29.00 -25.47
CA GLY A 329 -0.71 27.69 -24.89
C GLY A 329 -1.85 26.70 -25.10
N ASP A 330 -3.09 27.15 -24.94
CA ASP A 330 -4.29 26.34 -25.23
C ASP A 330 -4.31 25.88 -26.69
N ALA A 331 -4.02 26.79 -27.62
CA ALA A 331 -3.95 26.47 -29.04
C ALA A 331 -2.78 25.53 -29.37
N TYR A 332 -1.60 25.75 -28.81
CA TYR A 332 -0.44 24.87 -28.99
C TYR A 332 -0.74 23.47 -28.47
N ASN A 333 -1.32 23.37 -27.29
CA ASN A 333 -1.71 22.10 -26.70
C ASN A 333 -2.78 21.38 -27.51
N ASP A 334 -3.83 22.05 -28.00
CA ASP A 334 -4.84 21.39 -28.85
C ASP A 334 -4.22 20.83 -30.14
N ILE A 335 -3.26 21.55 -30.74
CA ILE A 335 -2.56 21.05 -31.92
C ILE A 335 -1.74 19.80 -31.56
N VAL A 336 -0.90 19.86 -30.52
CA VAL A 336 -0.08 18.70 -30.11
C VAL A 336 -0.93 17.51 -29.68
N ALA A 337 -2.05 17.76 -29.00
CA ALA A 337 -2.99 16.74 -28.57
C ALA A 337 -3.64 16.02 -29.75
N LEU A 338 -3.94 16.73 -30.85
CA LEU A 338 -4.57 16.21 -32.06
C LEU A 338 -3.59 15.68 -33.11
N GLU A 339 -2.28 15.89 -32.95
CA GLU A 339 -1.27 15.25 -33.80
C GLU A 339 -1.40 13.73 -33.73
N HIS A 340 -1.15 13.07 -34.86
CA HIS A 340 -1.09 11.62 -34.89
C HIS A 340 0.04 11.10 -33.98
N PRO A 341 -0.15 10.00 -33.20
CA PRO A 341 0.83 9.51 -32.22
C PRO A 341 2.26 9.31 -32.72
N LEU A 342 2.42 8.95 -34.00
CA LEU A 342 3.71 8.67 -34.64
C LEU A 342 4.33 9.88 -35.34
N THR A 343 3.66 11.04 -35.33
CA THR A 343 4.13 12.25 -35.96
C THR A 343 5.00 13.05 -34.98
N GLN A 344 6.11 13.59 -35.48
CA GLN A 344 6.90 14.57 -34.73
C GLN A 344 6.08 15.84 -34.53
N THR A 345 6.21 16.47 -33.37
CA THR A 345 5.41 17.66 -33.11
C THR A 345 5.88 18.83 -33.96
N GLN A 346 4.94 19.69 -34.37
CA GLN A 346 5.28 20.93 -35.07
C GLN A 346 6.17 21.87 -34.23
N PHE A 347 6.19 21.69 -32.91
CA PHE A 347 7.01 22.46 -31.96
C PHE A 347 8.33 21.74 -31.60
N GLU A 348 8.83 20.85 -32.45
CA GLU A 348 10.00 20.00 -32.17
C GLU A 348 11.22 20.81 -31.71
N ALA A 349 11.54 21.91 -32.40
CA ALA A 349 12.68 22.75 -32.04
C ALA A 349 12.56 23.35 -30.64
N GLU A 350 11.36 23.82 -30.27
CA GLU A 350 11.09 24.35 -28.93
C GLU A 350 11.10 23.24 -27.89
N ALA A 351 10.63 22.03 -28.22
CA ALA A 351 10.69 20.89 -27.32
C ALA A 351 12.15 20.50 -26.98
N TYR A 352 13.05 20.50 -27.97
CA TYR A 352 14.49 20.33 -27.72
C TYR A 352 15.06 21.45 -26.84
N GLU A 353 14.71 22.71 -27.10
CA GLU A 353 15.15 23.85 -26.28
C GLU A 353 14.71 23.71 -24.82
N LEU A 354 13.46 23.30 -24.58
CA LEU A 354 12.93 23.10 -23.24
C LEU A 354 13.64 21.94 -22.52
N VAL A 355 13.85 20.81 -23.21
CA VAL A 355 14.58 19.65 -22.64
C VAL A 355 16.03 19.99 -22.32
N GLU A 356 16.74 20.66 -23.23
CA GLU A 356 18.12 21.13 -23.00
C GLU A 356 18.19 22.17 -21.89
N GLY A 357 17.20 23.06 -21.82
CA GLY A 357 17.06 24.05 -20.76
C GLY A 357 16.89 23.42 -19.39
N MET A 358 16.02 22.41 -19.26
CA MET A 358 15.85 21.64 -18.02
C MET A 358 17.11 20.87 -17.64
N GLU A 359 17.79 20.23 -18.59
CA GLU A 359 19.03 19.51 -18.31
C GLU A 359 20.15 20.45 -17.88
N LYS A 360 20.25 21.61 -18.53
CA LYS A 360 21.20 22.65 -18.14
C LYS A 360 20.90 23.17 -16.74
N LEU A 361 19.65 23.47 -16.42
CA LEU A 361 19.24 23.89 -15.08
C LEU A 361 19.60 22.84 -14.02
N SER A 362 19.27 21.57 -14.27
CA SER A 362 19.59 20.46 -13.36
C SER A 362 21.10 20.34 -13.13
N LYS A 363 21.94 20.46 -14.18
CA LYS A 363 23.40 20.43 -14.06
C LYS A 363 23.97 21.66 -13.33
N GLU A 364 23.47 22.86 -13.62
CA GLU A 364 23.95 24.11 -13.00
C GLU A 364 23.60 24.20 -11.51
N LEU A 365 22.46 23.61 -11.11
CA LEU A 365 21.96 23.63 -9.74
C LEU A 365 22.23 22.33 -8.97
N ASP A 366 22.95 21.38 -9.57
CA ASP A 366 23.28 20.07 -8.98
C ASP A 366 22.04 19.31 -8.48
N LEU A 367 20.97 19.33 -9.30
CA LEU A 367 19.69 18.69 -8.95
C LEU A 367 19.76 17.19 -9.22
N PRO A 368 19.57 16.32 -8.21
CA PRO A 368 19.49 14.89 -8.43
C PRO A 368 18.21 14.56 -9.21
N VAL A 369 18.41 13.99 -10.40
CA VAL A 369 17.34 13.45 -11.26
C VAL A 369 17.76 12.08 -11.79
N SER A 370 16.81 11.27 -12.22
CA SER A 370 17.07 9.94 -12.80
C SER A 370 18.05 10.05 -13.98
N GLU A 371 19.07 9.19 -13.99
CA GLU A 371 20.09 9.17 -15.07
C GLU A 371 19.48 8.96 -16.46
N SER A 372 18.34 8.25 -16.52
CA SER A 372 17.61 7.97 -17.75
C SER A 372 16.71 9.11 -18.23
N LEU A 373 16.38 10.09 -17.38
CA LEU A 373 15.31 11.07 -17.66
C LEU A 373 15.53 11.80 -19.00
N PHE A 374 16.63 12.53 -19.14
CA PHE A 374 16.89 13.31 -20.35
C PHE A 374 17.22 12.43 -21.57
N CYS A 375 17.74 11.22 -21.36
CA CYS A 375 17.95 10.25 -22.43
C CYS A 375 16.61 9.78 -23.00
N ASN A 376 15.64 9.48 -22.13
CA ASN A 376 14.29 9.08 -22.51
C ASN A 376 13.53 10.22 -23.20
N LEU A 377 13.60 11.45 -22.67
CA LEU A 377 12.97 12.63 -23.28
C LEU A 377 13.49 12.87 -24.71
N ARG A 378 14.81 12.88 -24.91
CA ARG A 378 15.41 13.00 -26.26
C ARG A 378 15.02 11.85 -27.16
N GLY A 379 15.03 10.62 -26.64
CA GLY A 379 14.62 9.44 -27.39
C GLY A 379 13.17 9.54 -27.89
N MET A 380 12.27 10.16 -27.12
CA MET A 380 10.89 10.42 -27.52
C MET A 380 10.77 11.50 -28.58
N LEU A 381 11.61 12.55 -28.55
CA LEU A 381 11.67 13.58 -29.60
C LEU A 381 12.21 13.01 -30.93
N GLU A 382 13.30 12.24 -30.86
CA GLU A 382 13.92 11.58 -32.01
C GLU A 382 12.99 10.54 -32.65
N ASN A 383 12.21 9.85 -31.83
CA ASN A 383 11.30 8.79 -32.29
C ASN A 383 9.96 8.85 -31.53
N PRO A 384 8.93 9.47 -32.12
CA PRO A 384 7.60 9.58 -31.51
C PRO A 384 6.96 8.25 -31.13
N SER A 385 7.37 7.12 -31.72
CA SER A 385 6.89 5.78 -31.30
C SER A 385 7.27 5.40 -29.87
N LYS A 386 8.21 6.12 -29.25
CA LYS A 386 8.60 5.95 -27.84
C LYS A 386 7.74 6.78 -26.86
N THR A 387 7.00 7.79 -27.32
CA THR A 387 6.01 8.51 -26.49
C THR A 387 4.92 7.56 -26.01
N LEU A 388 4.18 7.90 -24.95
CA LEU A 388 3.12 7.01 -24.44
C LEU A 388 2.06 6.71 -25.52
N ALA A 389 1.57 7.75 -26.20
CA ALA A 389 0.65 7.62 -27.32
C ALA A 389 1.25 6.78 -28.46
N GLY A 390 2.50 7.03 -28.85
CA GLY A 390 3.18 6.31 -29.92
C GLY A 390 3.30 4.82 -29.61
N ARG A 391 3.67 4.47 -28.37
CA ARG A 391 3.74 3.09 -27.89
C ARG A 391 2.37 2.42 -27.89
N LEU A 392 1.36 3.06 -27.29
CA LEU A 392 -0.01 2.53 -27.20
C LEU A 392 -0.60 2.34 -28.59
N TYR A 393 -0.44 3.31 -29.48
CA TYR A 393 -0.90 3.22 -30.87
C TYR A 393 -0.22 2.07 -31.61
N THR A 394 1.11 1.95 -31.50
CA THR A 394 1.88 0.88 -32.17
C THR A 394 1.45 -0.51 -31.71
N GLU A 395 1.23 -0.71 -30.41
CA GLU A 395 0.70 -1.97 -29.89
C GLU A 395 -0.73 -2.22 -30.36
N SER A 396 -1.57 -1.17 -30.39
CA SER A 396 -2.96 -1.25 -30.83
C SER A 396 -3.09 -1.64 -32.31
N GLN A 397 -2.10 -1.31 -33.16
CA GLN A 397 -2.09 -1.72 -34.57
C GLN A 397 -1.89 -3.24 -34.76
N LYS A 398 -1.34 -3.94 -33.76
CA LYS A 398 -1.18 -5.41 -33.81
C LYS A 398 -2.49 -6.14 -33.52
N SER A 399 -3.43 -5.47 -32.87
CA SER A 399 -4.67 -6.05 -32.35
C SER A 399 -5.78 -4.99 -32.32
N SER A 400 -6.14 -4.47 -31.15
CA SER A 400 -6.96 -3.28 -30.95
C SER A 400 -6.60 -2.59 -29.63
N GLN A 401 -6.95 -1.32 -29.46
CA GLN A 401 -6.69 -0.61 -28.21
C GLN A 401 -7.35 -1.29 -27.01
N SER A 402 -8.62 -1.69 -27.14
CA SER A 402 -9.33 -2.46 -26.13
C SER A 402 -8.59 -3.76 -25.74
N GLN A 403 -8.08 -4.52 -26.71
CA GLN A 403 -7.35 -5.76 -26.43
C GLN A 403 -6.03 -5.50 -25.69
N VAL A 404 -5.26 -4.48 -26.12
CA VAL A 404 -4.04 -4.05 -25.42
C VAL A 404 -4.34 -3.64 -23.98
N ALA A 405 -5.41 -2.85 -23.76
CA ALA A 405 -5.82 -2.43 -22.43
C ALA A 405 -6.20 -3.63 -21.54
N VAL A 406 -6.94 -4.61 -22.07
CA VAL A 406 -7.29 -5.83 -21.34
C VAL A 406 -6.04 -6.64 -20.98
N GLU A 407 -5.08 -6.77 -21.89
CA GLU A 407 -3.82 -7.48 -21.62
C GLU A 407 -3.00 -6.80 -20.52
N LEU A 408 -2.89 -5.46 -20.56
CA LEU A 408 -2.19 -4.68 -19.54
C LEU A 408 -2.89 -4.78 -18.17
N ALA A 409 -4.22 -4.64 -18.15
CA ALA A 409 -5.02 -4.79 -16.93
C ALA A 409 -4.89 -6.20 -16.33
N LYS A 410 -4.92 -7.25 -17.16
CA LYS A 410 -4.70 -8.64 -16.73
C LYS A 410 -3.29 -8.89 -16.20
N LYS A 411 -2.28 -8.25 -16.78
CA LYS A 411 -0.90 -8.35 -16.28
C LYS A 411 -0.81 -7.77 -14.87
N THR A 412 -1.41 -6.60 -14.64
CA THR A 412 -1.51 -5.99 -13.31
C THR A 412 -2.31 -6.86 -12.36
N TYR A 413 -3.50 -7.30 -12.76
CA TYR A 413 -4.35 -8.23 -11.99
C TYR A 413 -3.55 -9.47 -11.55
N THR A 414 -2.94 -10.17 -12.49
CA THR A 414 -2.16 -11.40 -12.20
C THR A 414 -0.99 -11.12 -11.28
N LYS A 415 -0.29 -9.98 -11.44
CA LYS A 415 0.82 -9.57 -10.58
C LYS A 415 0.35 -9.40 -9.13
N LEU A 416 -0.74 -8.68 -8.90
CA LEU A 416 -1.24 -8.35 -7.55
C LEU A 416 -1.90 -9.54 -6.85
N TRP A 417 -2.59 -10.41 -7.60
CA TRP A 417 -3.21 -11.62 -7.04
C TRP A 417 -2.22 -12.78 -6.82
N LYS A 418 -1.01 -12.70 -7.37
CA LYS A 418 0.05 -13.70 -7.12
C LYS A 418 0.51 -13.70 -5.67
N LYS A 419 0.53 -12.53 -5.02
CA LYS A 419 0.99 -12.35 -3.64
C LYS A 419 0.01 -11.44 -2.86
N PRO A 420 -1.20 -11.94 -2.55
CA PRO A 420 -2.26 -11.14 -1.93
C PRO A 420 -1.98 -10.79 -0.46
N TYR A 421 -0.84 -11.20 0.09
CA TYR A 421 -0.38 -10.91 1.45
C TYR A 421 0.65 -9.77 1.50
N GLU A 422 1.22 -9.37 0.36
CA GLU A 422 2.14 -8.23 0.27
C GLU A 422 1.35 -6.96 -0.03
N LEU A 423 1.78 -5.84 0.58
CA LEU A 423 1.30 -4.51 0.24
C LEU A 423 2.41 -3.77 -0.51
N THR A 424 2.25 -3.56 -1.82
CA THR A 424 3.26 -2.88 -2.64
C THR A 424 3.54 -1.49 -2.08
N GLY A 425 4.81 -1.12 -2.04
CA GLY A 425 5.25 0.13 -1.43
C GLY A 425 5.53 0.03 0.07
N PHE A 426 5.24 -1.11 0.72
CA PHE A 426 5.51 -1.37 2.14
C PHE A 426 6.10 -2.77 2.39
N THR A 427 6.64 -3.42 1.36
CA THR A 427 7.13 -4.82 1.40
C THR A 427 8.34 -5.03 2.32
N ASP A 428 9.05 -3.96 2.66
CA ASP A 428 10.15 -3.92 3.64
C ASP A 428 9.66 -3.96 5.10
N MET A 429 8.37 -3.69 5.36
CA MET A 429 7.75 -3.79 6.69
C MET A 429 7.37 -5.24 7.02
N GLU A 430 7.06 -5.53 8.28
CA GLU A 430 6.58 -6.85 8.70
C GLU A 430 5.21 -7.16 8.09
N LEU A 431 4.95 -8.43 7.73
CA LEU A 431 3.68 -8.83 7.12
C LEU A 431 2.45 -8.48 7.98
N SER A 432 2.54 -8.67 9.29
CA SER A 432 1.46 -8.26 10.22
C SER A 432 1.13 -6.77 10.09
N THR A 433 2.16 -5.92 9.97
CA THR A 433 2.00 -4.47 9.81
C THR A 433 1.48 -4.12 8.42
N GLN A 434 1.98 -4.77 7.36
CA GLN A 434 1.46 -4.58 5.99
C GLN A 434 -0.03 -4.90 5.89
N ILE A 435 -0.47 -6.02 6.50
CA ILE A 435 -1.87 -6.43 6.50
C ILE A 435 -2.73 -5.46 7.34
N LEU A 436 -2.20 -4.93 8.45
CA LEU A 436 -2.88 -3.87 9.20
C LEU A 436 -3.02 -2.58 8.39
N LEU A 437 -1.96 -2.17 7.67
CA LEU A 437 -1.99 -1.01 6.78
C LEU A 437 -3.03 -1.20 5.67
N HIS A 438 -3.08 -2.38 5.05
CA HIS A 438 -4.10 -2.72 4.06
C HIS A 438 -5.51 -2.49 4.63
N ASP A 439 -5.80 -3.08 5.79
CA ASP A 439 -7.12 -2.98 6.41
C ASP A 439 -7.43 -1.53 6.85
N ALA A 440 -6.45 -0.79 7.35
CA ALA A 440 -6.61 0.62 7.71
C ALA A 440 -6.91 1.50 6.49
N ILE A 441 -6.22 1.28 5.36
CA ILE A 441 -6.52 1.96 4.09
C ILE A 441 -7.92 1.60 3.62
N GLN A 442 -8.30 0.32 3.64
CA GLN A 442 -9.63 -0.15 3.20
C GLN A 442 -10.77 0.45 4.04
N GLN A 443 -10.54 0.68 5.33
CA GLN A 443 -11.52 1.28 6.24
C GLN A 443 -11.43 2.81 6.32
N GLY A 444 -10.54 3.45 5.57
CA GLY A 444 -10.40 4.91 5.55
C GLY A 444 -9.81 5.51 6.84
N ILE A 445 -9.06 4.73 7.62
CA ILE A 445 -8.36 5.20 8.81
C ILE A 445 -7.10 5.93 8.36
N LYS A 446 -6.91 7.18 8.76
CA LYS A 446 -5.72 7.95 8.37
C LYS A 446 -4.48 7.39 9.03
N ILE A 447 -3.44 7.16 8.24
CA ILE A 447 -2.17 6.56 8.65
C ILE A 447 -1.06 7.61 8.58
N GLU A 448 -0.25 7.67 9.62
CA GLU A 448 1.05 8.35 9.64
C GLU A 448 2.09 7.34 10.12
N ILE A 449 3.10 7.07 9.29
CA ILE A 449 4.21 6.16 9.63
C ILE A 449 5.26 6.99 10.37
N LEU A 450 5.38 6.77 11.67
CA LEU A 450 6.29 7.53 12.53
C LEU A 450 7.71 6.98 12.47
N ASP A 451 7.83 5.65 12.43
CA ASP A 451 9.09 4.95 12.23
C ASP A 451 8.83 3.68 11.42
N ARG A 452 9.30 3.69 10.17
CA ARG A 452 9.11 2.58 9.24
C ARG A 452 9.92 1.35 9.62
N GLN A 453 11.12 1.52 10.19
CA GLN A 453 11.99 0.40 10.58
C GLN A 453 11.46 -0.24 11.86
N ASP A 454 11.06 0.58 12.84
CA ASP A 454 10.52 0.12 14.13
C ASP A 454 9.03 -0.26 14.07
N GLN A 455 8.42 -0.29 12.88
CA GLN A 455 7.01 -0.66 12.64
C GLN A 455 6.01 0.21 13.42
N PHE A 456 6.31 1.50 13.60
CA PHE A 456 5.55 2.41 14.46
C PHE A 456 4.58 3.27 13.64
N LEU A 457 3.29 3.11 13.93
CA LEU A 457 2.19 3.75 13.22
C LEU A 457 1.38 4.64 14.16
N LYS A 458 0.89 5.75 13.62
CA LYS A 458 -0.19 6.53 14.20
C LYS A 458 -1.42 6.41 13.30
N LEU A 459 -2.49 5.89 13.86
CA LEU A 459 -3.77 5.68 13.20
C LEU A 459 -4.75 6.73 13.72
N LYS A 460 -5.51 7.36 12.83
CA LYS A 460 -6.48 8.41 13.18
C LYS A 460 -7.79 8.22 12.43
N LEU A 461 -8.90 8.16 13.17
CA LEU A 461 -10.25 8.16 12.65
C LEU A 461 -11.03 9.30 13.30
N HIS A 462 -11.48 10.27 12.50
CA HIS A 462 -12.04 11.54 13.00
C HIS A 462 -11.09 12.20 14.02
N ASP A 463 -11.51 12.36 15.27
CA ASP A 463 -10.69 12.91 16.36
C ASP A 463 -10.00 11.84 17.23
N HIS A 464 -10.31 10.56 17.01
CA HIS A 464 -9.73 9.45 17.75
C HIS A 464 -8.37 9.06 17.16
N VAL A 465 -7.34 9.02 18.00
CA VAL A 465 -5.97 8.66 17.62
C VAL A 465 -5.52 7.45 18.43
N GLU A 466 -4.92 6.48 17.74
CA GLU A 466 -4.30 5.30 18.33
C GLU A 466 -2.87 5.15 17.81
N TYR A 467 -1.95 4.72 18.68
CA TYR A 467 -0.58 4.40 18.31
C TYR A 467 -0.41 2.89 18.32
N VAL A 468 0.11 2.34 17.23
CA VAL A 468 0.26 0.89 17.04
C VAL A 468 1.68 0.58 16.60
N LYS A 469 2.31 -0.38 17.27
CA LYS A 469 3.63 -0.90 16.91
C LYS A 469 3.54 -2.38 16.55
N ASN A 470 4.29 -2.83 15.54
CA ASN A 470 4.32 -4.23 15.07
C ASN A 470 2.92 -4.83 14.77
N GLY A 471 1.96 -3.99 14.39
CA GLY A 471 0.60 -4.37 14.04
C GLY A 471 -0.35 -4.66 15.21
N ASN A 472 0.13 -5.08 16.38
CA ASN A 472 -0.73 -5.51 17.50
C ASN A 472 -0.33 -4.97 18.88
N MET A 473 0.78 -4.21 19.01
CA MET A 473 1.14 -3.56 20.27
C MET A 473 0.41 -2.22 20.33
N THR A 474 -0.53 -2.09 21.26
CA THR A 474 -1.49 -0.97 21.28
C THR A 474 -1.59 -0.30 22.65
N SER A 475 -2.31 0.82 22.71
CA SER A 475 -2.65 1.52 23.95
C SER A 475 -3.50 0.68 24.93
N LYS A 476 -4.10 -0.43 24.45
CA LYS A 476 -5.01 -1.28 25.23
C LYS A 476 -4.26 -2.23 26.16
N ASP A 477 -3.01 -2.55 25.84
CA ASP A 477 -2.14 -3.35 26.68
C ASP A 477 -1.42 -2.46 27.69
N THR A 478 -1.21 -2.98 28.90
CA THR A 478 -0.45 -2.25 29.92
C THR A 478 1.04 -2.46 29.69
N TYR A 479 1.86 -1.46 30.06
CA TYR A 479 3.31 -1.61 30.00
C TYR A 479 3.81 -2.83 30.79
N VAL A 480 3.20 -3.08 31.97
CA VAL A 480 3.60 -4.17 32.85
C VAL A 480 3.24 -5.55 32.28
N SER A 481 2.11 -5.70 31.57
CA SER A 481 1.75 -6.98 30.95
C SER A 481 2.78 -7.43 29.91
N THR A 482 3.36 -6.50 29.16
CA THR A 482 4.45 -6.77 28.21
C THR A 482 5.70 -7.30 28.94
N LEU A 483 6.14 -6.62 30.01
CA LEU A 483 7.30 -7.04 30.80
C LEU A 483 7.08 -8.39 31.51
N ILE A 484 5.85 -8.67 31.94
CA ILE A 484 5.48 -9.96 32.50
C ILE A 484 5.70 -11.04 31.43
N MET A 485 5.10 -10.88 30.24
CA MET A 485 5.14 -11.87 29.16
C MET A 485 6.55 -12.11 28.61
N GLU A 486 7.36 -11.05 28.48
CA GLU A 486 8.77 -11.15 28.07
C GLU A 486 9.59 -12.03 29.02
N ASN A 487 9.22 -12.08 30.31
CA ASN A 487 9.89 -12.90 31.31
C ASN A 487 9.15 -14.21 31.56
N LYS A 488 9.60 -15.27 30.88
CA LYS A 488 9.02 -16.63 30.97
C LYS A 488 8.87 -17.14 32.41
N THR A 489 9.81 -16.81 33.31
CA THR A 489 9.72 -17.18 34.74
C THR A 489 8.58 -16.45 35.44
N VAL A 490 8.43 -15.14 35.21
CA VAL A 490 7.37 -14.32 35.85
C VAL A 490 6.00 -14.73 35.32
N THR A 491 5.84 -14.87 34.00
CA THR A 491 4.61 -15.39 33.36
C THR A 491 4.14 -16.67 34.03
N LYS A 492 5.04 -17.65 34.16
CA LYS A 492 4.69 -18.94 34.78
C LYS A 492 4.33 -18.82 36.24
N LYS A 493 5.03 -17.99 37.02
CA LYS A 493 4.73 -17.80 38.45
C LYS A 493 3.33 -17.25 38.64
N ILE A 494 2.95 -16.26 37.84
CA ILE A 494 1.60 -15.66 37.88
C ILE A 494 0.55 -16.71 37.48
N LEU A 495 0.74 -17.37 36.34
CA LEU A 495 -0.20 -18.39 35.86
C LEU A 495 -0.36 -19.55 36.86
N HIS A 496 0.75 -20.00 37.47
CA HIS A 496 0.71 -21.06 38.47
C HIS A 496 -0.03 -20.64 39.74
N GLN A 497 0.16 -19.39 40.19
CA GLN A 497 -0.53 -18.83 41.36
C GLN A 497 -2.04 -18.71 41.14
N GLU A 498 -2.46 -18.40 39.92
CA GLU A 498 -3.87 -18.36 39.50
C GLU A 498 -4.45 -19.75 39.22
N GLY A 499 -3.68 -20.82 39.43
CA GLY A 499 -4.14 -22.21 39.34
C GLY A 499 -4.06 -22.84 37.96
N PHE A 500 -3.45 -22.17 36.97
CA PHE A 500 -3.22 -22.76 35.65
C PHE A 500 -2.10 -23.81 35.70
N ARG A 501 -2.24 -24.83 34.85
CA ARG A 501 -1.19 -25.82 34.64
C ARG A 501 -0.07 -25.24 33.78
N VAL A 502 1.13 -25.11 34.35
CA VAL A 502 2.36 -24.72 33.65
C VAL A 502 3.46 -25.77 33.89
N PRO A 503 4.45 -25.93 32.99
CA PRO A 503 5.62 -26.78 33.23
C PRO A 503 6.33 -26.38 34.51
N LEU A 504 6.51 -27.34 35.43
CA LEU A 504 7.26 -27.12 36.67
C LEU A 504 8.76 -27.29 36.39
N GLY A 505 9.59 -26.46 37.00
CA GLY A 505 11.02 -26.47 36.75
C GLY A 505 11.78 -25.48 37.62
N ASP A 506 13.10 -25.57 37.53
CA ASP A 506 14.03 -24.73 38.28
C ASP A 506 14.84 -23.82 37.34
N GLU A 507 15.15 -22.61 37.83
CA GLU A 507 15.99 -21.63 37.16
C GLU A 507 17.43 -21.73 37.71
N PHE A 508 18.41 -21.73 36.81
CA PHE A 508 19.83 -21.84 37.15
C PHE A 508 20.63 -20.69 36.54
N ASN A 509 21.41 -20.01 37.38
CA ASN A 509 22.27 -18.88 36.99
C ASN A 509 23.75 -19.26 36.88
N SER A 510 24.07 -20.55 36.99
CA SER A 510 25.44 -21.06 36.77
C SER A 510 25.40 -22.52 36.31
N ILE A 511 26.35 -22.88 35.43
CA ILE A 511 26.52 -24.24 34.92
C ILE A 511 26.69 -25.22 36.07
N GLU A 512 27.50 -24.89 37.09
CA GLU A 512 27.76 -25.79 38.22
C GLU A 512 26.50 -26.06 39.05
N ALA A 513 25.62 -25.07 39.20
CA ALA A 513 24.36 -25.24 39.90
C ALA A 513 23.41 -26.16 39.11
N ALA A 514 23.31 -25.95 37.80
CA ALA A 514 22.51 -26.78 36.91
C ALA A 514 23.02 -28.24 36.89
N LEU A 515 24.33 -28.46 36.75
CA LEU A 515 24.93 -29.80 36.74
C LEU A 515 24.68 -30.57 38.04
N ARG A 516 24.68 -29.89 39.19
CA ARG A 516 24.34 -30.52 40.48
C ARG A 516 22.88 -31.00 40.55
N ALA A 517 21.98 -30.38 39.77
CA ALA A 517 20.57 -30.72 39.73
C ALA A 517 20.26 -31.96 38.86
N TYR A 518 21.24 -32.52 38.14
CA TYR A 518 21.07 -33.67 37.24
C TYR A 518 20.18 -34.78 37.82
N LYS A 519 20.43 -35.19 39.07
CA LYS A 519 19.70 -36.30 39.72
C LYS A 519 18.19 -36.04 39.88
N LEU A 520 17.75 -34.78 39.86
CA LEU A 520 16.34 -34.41 39.94
C LEU A 520 15.61 -34.71 38.62
N PHE A 521 16.30 -34.59 37.48
CA PHE A 521 15.72 -34.68 36.14
C PHE A 521 16.08 -35.94 35.37
N ALA A 522 17.18 -36.61 35.74
CA ALA A 522 17.79 -37.71 34.97
C ALA A 522 16.85 -38.87 34.58
N LYS A 523 15.75 -39.08 35.31
CA LYS A 523 14.81 -40.21 35.12
C LYS A 523 13.42 -39.79 34.63
N THR A 524 13.20 -38.51 34.41
CA THR A 524 11.91 -37.95 34.01
C THR A 524 12.07 -37.23 32.69
N PRO A 525 11.01 -37.06 31.90
CA PRO A 525 11.05 -36.22 30.71
C PRO A 525 11.29 -34.74 31.10
N PHE A 526 12.26 -34.07 30.47
CA PHE A 526 12.57 -32.67 30.75
C PHE A 526 13.06 -31.90 29.52
N VAL A 527 13.01 -30.58 29.61
CA VAL A 527 13.50 -29.63 28.61
C VAL A 527 14.52 -28.72 29.28
N VAL A 528 15.66 -28.51 28.61
CA VAL A 528 16.63 -27.47 28.96
C VAL A 528 16.46 -26.34 27.96
N LYS A 529 16.25 -25.12 28.44
CA LYS A 529 16.13 -23.95 27.57
C LYS A 529 16.72 -22.68 28.19
N PRO A 530 17.22 -21.74 27.39
CA PRO A 530 17.63 -20.42 27.88
C PRO A 530 16.44 -19.62 28.40
N LYS A 531 16.68 -18.65 29.28
CA LYS A 531 15.62 -17.81 29.87
C LYS A 531 15.01 -16.84 28.84
N THR A 532 15.85 -16.25 28.01
CA THR A 532 15.49 -15.25 27.01
C THR A 532 16.10 -15.62 25.66
N THR A 533 15.44 -16.52 24.92
CA THR A 533 15.80 -16.82 23.53
C THR A 533 14.59 -16.95 22.61
N ASN A 534 14.85 -16.69 21.33
CA ASN A 534 13.92 -16.83 20.22
C ASN A 534 14.34 -18.01 19.31
N TYR A 535 13.41 -18.47 18.46
CA TYR A 535 13.65 -19.47 17.41
C TYR A 535 14.11 -20.87 17.85
N GLY A 536 14.09 -21.16 19.15
CA GLY A 536 14.49 -22.46 19.69
C GLY A 536 15.99 -22.70 19.75
N LEU A 537 16.81 -21.64 19.62
CA LEU A 537 18.25 -21.71 19.88
C LEU A 537 18.50 -22.04 21.35
N GLY A 538 19.43 -22.96 21.60
CA GLY A 538 19.76 -23.42 22.95
C GLY A 538 18.78 -24.38 23.59
N ILE A 539 17.70 -24.79 22.89
CA ILE A 539 16.69 -25.69 23.47
C ILE A 539 17.07 -27.15 23.22
N SER A 540 17.10 -27.96 24.28
CA SER A 540 17.32 -29.40 24.24
C SER A 540 16.15 -30.13 24.91
N ILE A 541 15.59 -31.14 24.23
CA ILE A 541 14.41 -31.88 24.70
C ILE A 541 14.81 -33.34 24.98
N PHE A 542 14.47 -33.84 26.17
CA PHE A 542 14.74 -35.21 26.60
C PHE A 542 13.45 -35.92 27.01
N LYS A 543 12.93 -36.80 26.15
CA LYS A 543 11.63 -37.49 26.35
C LYS A 543 11.71 -38.68 27.30
N ASP A 544 12.89 -39.32 27.40
CA ASP A 544 13.10 -40.54 28.20
C ASP A 544 14.11 -40.33 29.36
N GLY A 545 14.40 -39.08 29.70
CA GLY A 545 15.54 -38.70 30.53
C GLY A 545 16.83 -38.57 29.70
N ALA A 546 17.96 -38.33 30.36
CA ALA A 546 19.24 -38.07 29.70
C ALA A 546 20.39 -38.74 30.44
N SER A 547 21.45 -39.09 29.71
CA SER A 547 22.75 -39.39 30.31
C SER A 547 23.35 -38.13 30.94
N TYR A 548 24.35 -38.29 31.81
CA TYR A 548 25.01 -37.12 32.42
C TYR A 548 25.74 -36.31 31.35
N GLU A 549 26.37 -36.98 30.39
CA GLU A 549 27.10 -36.37 29.29
C GLU A 549 26.18 -35.54 28.39
N ASP A 550 25.02 -36.09 27.99
CA ASP A 550 24.05 -35.38 27.15
C ASP A 550 23.42 -34.20 27.91
N TYR A 551 23.13 -34.38 29.20
CA TYR A 551 22.62 -33.31 30.07
C TYR A 551 23.63 -32.17 30.23
N GLU A 552 24.91 -32.50 30.44
CA GLU A 552 25.98 -31.51 30.55
C GLU A 552 26.14 -30.72 29.24
N GLN A 553 26.07 -31.40 28.09
CA GLN A 553 26.13 -30.76 26.80
C GLN A 553 24.94 -29.83 26.58
N ALA A 554 23.72 -30.27 26.87
CA ALA A 554 22.51 -29.45 26.76
C ALA A 554 22.58 -28.18 27.63
N ILE A 555 23.10 -28.29 28.86
CA ILE A 555 23.32 -27.14 29.75
C ILE A 555 24.31 -26.14 29.12
N LYS A 556 25.43 -26.63 28.59
CA LYS A 556 26.44 -25.75 27.96
C LYS A 556 25.85 -25.00 26.78
N ILE A 557 25.17 -25.71 25.88
CA ILE A 557 24.51 -25.11 24.71
C ILE A 557 23.50 -24.04 25.17
N ALA A 558 22.71 -24.30 26.21
CA ALA A 558 21.75 -23.32 26.71
C ALA A 558 22.41 -22.08 27.35
N PHE A 559 23.54 -22.25 28.07
CA PHE A 559 24.29 -21.14 28.66
C PHE A 559 25.13 -20.35 27.65
N ASP A 560 25.48 -20.95 26.52
CA ASP A 560 26.12 -20.23 25.41
C ASP A 560 25.16 -19.18 24.82
N GLU A 561 23.84 -19.38 24.98
CA GLU A 561 22.80 -18.46 24.50
C GLU A 561 22.30 -17.47 25.57
N ASP A 562 22.35 -17.80 26.87
CA ASP A 562 21.87 -16.92 27.95
C ASP A 562 22.68 -17.11 29.25
N SER A 563 22.83 -16.02 30.00
CA SER A 563 23.39 -16.01 31.36
C SER A 563 22.62 -16.87 32.39
N SER A 564 21.40 -17.29 32.06
CA SER A 564 20.50 -18.07 32.90
C SER A 564 19.67 -19.03 32.07
N ILE A 565 19.43 -20.23 32.61
CA ILE A 565 18.68 -21.29 31.94
C ILE A 565 17.54 -21.82 32.82
N LEU A 566 16.57 -22.46 32.18
CA LEU A 566 15.46 -23.15 32.79
C LEU A 566 15.58 -24.65 32.48
N ILE A 567 15.40 -25.48 33.52
CA ILE A 567 15.23 -26.93 33.36
C ILE A 567 13.84 -27.27 33.87
N GLU A 568 12.98 -27.72 32.96
CA GLU A 568 11.55 -27.87 33.19
C GLU A 568 11.03 -29.22 32.75
N GLU A 569 9.90 -29.60 33.32
CA GLU A 569 9.10 -30.74 32.91
C GLU A 569 8.77 -30.67 31.41
N PHE A 570 8.96 -31.80 30.71
CA PHE A 570 8.45 -31.95 29.35
C PHE A 570 6.97 -32.31 29.38
N LEU A 571 6.14 -31.48 28.76
CA LEU A 571 4.71 -31.77 28.59
C LEU A 571 4.48 -32.52 27.27
N ASN A 572 3.83 -33.68 27.38
CA ASN A 572 3.38 -34.45 26.22
C ASN A 572 2.12 -33.83 25.62
N GLY A 573 2.05 -33.84 24.28
CA GLY A 573 0.86 -33.45 23.55
C GLY A 573 1.19 -32.62 22.31
N THR A 574 0.14 -32.04 21.74
CA THR A 574 0.22 -31.22 20.54
C THR A 574 0.20 -29.74 20.91
N GLU A 575 1.05 -28.94 20.29
CA GLU A 575 1.14 -27.49 20.54
C GLU A 575 0.12 -26.71 19.71
N TYR A 576 -0.69 -25.91 20.41
CA TYR A 576 -1.70 -25.03 19.84
C TYR A 576 -1.45 -23.58 20.25
N ARG A 577 -1.33 -22.69 19.27
CA ARG A 577 -1.27 -21.23 19.47
C ARG A 577 -2.67 -20.66 19.41
N PHE A 578 -3.15 -20.13 20.52
CA PHE A 578 -4.38 -19.36 20.64
C PHE A 578 -4.05 -17.87 20.47
N PHE A 579 -4.79 -17.18 19.61
CA PHE A 579 -4.77 -15.72 19.53
C PHE A 579 -5.95 -15.16 20.30
N VAL A 580 -5.65 -14.45 21.39
CA VAL A 580 -6.65 -13.84 22.27
C VAL A 580 -6.69 -12.34 22.01
N LEU A 581 -7.89 -11.81 21.78
CA LEU A 581 -8.19 -10.39 21.75
C LEU A 581 -9.27 -10.10 22.79
N HIS A 582 -8.90 -9.30 23.79
CA HIS A 582 -9.73 -8.91 24.93
C HIS A 582 -10.28 -10.10 25.72
N ASP A 583 -11.53 -10.49 25.46
CA ASP A 583 -12.27 -11.54 26.16
C ASP A 583 -12.56 -12.76 25.27
N LYS A 584 -11.94 -12.84 24.09
CA LYS A 584 -12.23 -13.87 23.08
C LYS A 584 -10.98 -14.43 22.44
N VAL A 585 -11.05 -15.73 22.15
CA VAL A 585 -10.13 -16.38 21.20
C VAL A 585 -10.66 -16.15 19.80
N LEU A 586 -9.87 -15.48 18.96
CA LEU A 586 -10.23 -15.20 17.57
C LEU A 586 -9.70 -16.26 16.60
N ALA A 587 -8.58 -16.88 16.95
CA ALA A 587 -7.98 -17.93 16.15
C ALA A 587 -7.24 -18.94 17.03
N VAL A 588 -7.21 -20.19 16.60
CA VAL A 588 -6.35 -21.24 17.15
C VAL A 588 -5.63 -21.93 16.01
N MET A 589 -4.31 -22.02 16.14
CA MET A 589 -3.42 -22.61 15.16
C MET A 589 -2.74 -23.83 15.74
N LEU A 590 -2.87 -24.95 15.04
CA LEU A 590 -2.01 -26.10 15.19
C LEU A 590 -0.71 -25.83 14.43
N ARG A 591 0.42 -25.97 15.12
CA ARG A 591 1.75 -25.87 14.53
C ARG A 591 2.33 -27.26 14.31
N VAL A 592 2.64 -27.59 13.05
CA VAL A 592 3.22 -28.89 12.69
C VAL A 592 4.67 -28.68 12.25
N PRO A 593 5.63 -29.49 12.73
CA PRO A 593 7.01 -29.41 12.25
C PRO A 593 7.12 -29.55 10.74
N ALA A 594 8.18 -29.00 10.15
CA ALA A 594 8.46 -29.13 8.73
C ALA A 594 8.37 -30.61 8.31
N ASN A 595 7.62 -30.89 7.25
CA ASN A 595 7.26 -32.26 6.87
C ASN A 595 6.95 -32.37 5.38
N VAL A 596 6.95 -33.60 4.87
CA VAL A 596 6.38 -33.99 3.58
C VAL A 596 5.52 -35.24 3.72
N THR A 597 4.52 -35.39 2.86
CA THR A 597 3.69 -36.59 2.78
C THR A 597 4.10 -37.40 1.55
N GLY A 598 4.46 -38.67 1.75
CA GLY A 598 4.81 -39.59 0.68
C GLY A 598 3.64 -39.87 -0.26
N ASP A 599 3.94 -39.98 -1.55
CA ASP A 599 3.00 -40.41 -2.59
C ASP A 599 3.39 -41.76 -3.22
N GLY A 600 4.37 -42.45 -2.59
CA GLY A 600 4.94 -43.71 -3.05
C GLY A 600 5.73 -43.62 -4.36
N LYS A 601 5.97 -42.43 -4.92
CA LYS A 601 6.61 -42.23 -6.24
C LYS A 601 7.80 -41.29 -6.18
N ARG A 602 7.63 -40.11 -5.56
CA ARG A 602 8.65 -39.08 -5.45
C ARG A 602 9.55 -39.31 -4.24
N ASN A 603 10.82 -38.94 -4.37
CA ASN A 603 11.72 -38.90 -3.23
C ASN A 603 11.45 -37.67 -2.35
N ILE A 604 12.03 -37.64 -1.15
CA ILE A 604 11.83 -36.54 -0.19
C ILE A 604 12.25 -35.19 -0.77
N THR A 605 13.36 -35.10 -1.52
CA THR A 605 13.79 -33.87 -2.19
C THR A 605 12.73 -33.34 -3.15
N GLU A 606 12.18 -34.20 -4.02
CA GLU A 606 11.12 -33.84 -4.97
C GLU A 606 9.81 -33.44 -4.27
N LEU A 607 9.48 -34.08 -3.15
CA LEU A 607 8.31 -33.72 -2.34
C LEU A 607 8.48 -32.36 -1.65
N VAL A 608 9.70 -32.06 -1.16
CA VAL A 608 10.03 -30.74 -0.61
C VAL A 608 9.94 -29.67 -1.69
N GLU A 609 10.51 -29.92 -2.87
CA GLU A 609 10.44 -29.00 -4.01
C GLU A 609 8.98 -28.72 -4.42
N GLU A 610 8.13 -29.74 -4.46
CA GLU A 610 6.70 -29.54 -4.73
C GLU A 610 6.02 -28.71 -3.65
N LYS A 611 6.23 -29.03 -2.37
CA LYS A 611 5.61 -28.29 -1.26
C LYS A 611 6.06 -26.83 -1.22
N ASN A 612 7.30 -26.56 -1.64
CA ASN A 612 7.88 -25.23 -1.79
C ASN A 612 7.36 -24.44 -3.01
N ARG A 613 6.56 -25.05 -3.91
CA ARG A 613 5.88 -24.32 -5.00
C ARG A 613 4.65 -23.53 -4.53
N ASP A 614 4.21 -23.75 -3.29
CA ASP A 614 3.15 -22.95 -2.68
C ASP A 614 3.53 -21.45 -2.68
N PRO A 615 2.70 -20.56 -3.26
CA PRO A 615 3.00 -19.12 -3.33
C PRO A 615 3.07 -18.44 -1.96
N LEU A 616 2.61 -19.08 -0.88
CA LEU A 616 2.77 -18.61 0.49
C LEU A 616 4.16 -18.89 1.06
N ARG A 617 4.99 -19.73 0.42
CA ARG A 617 6.36 -20.05 0.85
C ARG A 617 7.40 -19.15 0.19
N GLY A 618 8.33 -18.66 1.00
CA GLY A 618 9.42 -17.78 0.60
C GLY A 618 10.51 -17.75 1.66
N THR A 619 11.27 -16.65 1.73
CA THR A 619 12.41 -16.49 2.64
C THR A 619 12.27 -15.23 3.50
N ASP A 620 13.10 -15.16 4.54
CA ASP A 620 13.35 -13.94 5.33
C ASP A 620 12.11 -13.36 6.00
N HIS A 621 11.13 -14.19 6.34
CA HIS A 621 9.84 -13.80 6.95
C HIS A 621 9.06 -12.79 6.11
N ARG A 622 9.33 -12.73 4.80
CA ARG A 622 8.64 -11.88 3.82
C ARG A 622 7.38 -12.54 3.26
N THR A 623 7.18 -13.82 3.54
CA THR A 623 6.03 -14.62 3.13
C THR A 623 5.39 -15.28 4.33
N PRO A 624 4.09 -15.66 4.27
CA PRO A 624 3.42 -16.25 5.43
C PRO A 624 4.02 -17.57 5.93
N LEU A 625 4.63 -18.34 5.03
CA LEU A 625 5.33 -19.58 5.29
C LEU A 625 6.78 -19.48 4.83
N GLU A 626 7.69 -20.21 5.48
CA GLU A 626 9.07 -20.35 5.02
C GLU A 626 9.23 -21.54 4.08
N LEU A 627 10.21 -21.43 3.18
CA LEU A 627 10.67 -22.56 2.38
C LEU A 627 11.26 -23.63 3.31
N ILE A 628 10.92 -24.88 3.01
CA ILE A 628 11.53 -26.04 3.65
C ILE A 628 12.92 -26.23 3.03
N GLN A 629 13.94 -26.24 3.87
CA GLN A 629 15.32 -26.51 3.46
C GLN A 629 15.70 -27.94 3.84
N LEU A 630 16.60 -28.55 3.06
CA LEU A 630 17.21 -29.85 3.38
C LEU A 630 18.66 -29.64 3.82
N GLY A 631 18.85 -28.88 4.90
CA GLY A 631 20.14 -28.60 5.51
C GLY A 631 20.65 -29.77 6.37
N GLU A 632 21.75 -29.54 7.09
CA GLU A 632 22.38 -30.58 7.92
C GLU A 632 21.45 -31.11 9.01
N LEU A 633 20.65 -30.22 9.64
CA LEU A 633 19.73 -30.58 10.71
C LEU A 633 18.54 -31.41 10.18
N GLU A 634 17.99 -31.07 9.01
CA GLU A 634 16.91 -31.84 8.40
C GLU A 634 17.39 -33.20 7.93
N VAL A 635 18.58 -33.29 7.33
CA VAL A 635 19.19 -34.56 6.94
C VAL A 635 19.45 -35.45 8.16
N LEU A 636 19.88 -34.86 9.29
CA LEU A 636 20.06 -35.60 10.54
C LEU A 636 18.72 -36.14 11.06
N MET A 637 17.66 -35.34 11.02
CA MET A 637 16.30 -35.74 11.42
C MET A 637 15.76 -36.88 10.54
N LEU A 638 16.00 -36.82 9.23
CA LEU A 638 15.66 -37.89 8.29
C LEU A 638 16.39 -39.18 8.64
N LYS A 639 17.71 -39.09 8.89
CA LYS A 639 18.52 -40.24 9.26
C LYS A 639 18.03 -40.90 10.55
N GLY A 640 17.60 -40.11 11.54
CA GLY A 640 16.98 -40.61 12.78
C GLY A 640 15.70 -41.42 12.55
N GLN A 641 14.95 -41.13 11.48
CA GLN A 641 13.76 -41.87 11.05
C GLN A 641 14.06 -43.02 10.07
N GLY A 642 15.34 -43.24 9.72
CA GLY A 642 15.75 -44.25 8.74
C GLY A 642 15.62 -43.81 7.28
N TYR A 643 15.45 -42.51 7.03
CA TYR A 643 15.33 -41.93 5.70
C TYR A 643 16.60 -41.17 5.26
N GLN A 644 16.74 -41.00 3.96
CA GLN A 644 17.69 -40.10 3.30
C GLN A 644 16.93 -39.22 2.29
N PRO A 645 17.47 -38.07 1.84
CA PRO A 645 16.76 -37.19 0.91
C PRO A 645 16.28 -37.86 -0.39
N ASP A 646 16.99 -38.89 -0.87
CA ASP A 646 16.66 -39.68 -2.06
C ASP A 646 15.71 -40.86 -1.79
N SER A 647 15.30 -41.06 -0.53
CA SER A 647 14.33 -42.09 -0.16
C SER A 647 12.93 -41.72 -0.62
N ILE A 648 12.15 -42.73 -1.00
CA ILE A 648 10.74 -42.60 -1.41
C ILE A 648 9.87 -43.05 -0.22
N PRO A 649 9.19 -42.12 0.48
CA PRO A 649 8.28 -42.50 1.57
C PRO A 649 7.05 -43.22 1.02
N LYS A 650 6.41 -44.06 1.85
CA LYS A 650 5.21 -44.77 1.41
C LYS A 650 4.06 -43.79 1.17
N ASP A 651 3.10 -44.23 0.37
CA ASP A 651 1.90 -43.45 0.12
C ASP A 651 1.18 -43.10 1.45
N ASN A 652 0.89 -41.82 1.65
CA ASN A 652 0.32 -41.20 2.86
C ASN A 652 1.19 -41.25 4.13
N GLU A 653 2.47 -41.62 4.04
CA GLU A 653 3.40 -41.55 5.17
C GLU A 653 3.92 -40.12 5.37
N ILE A 654 3.79 -39.58 6.58
CA ILE A 654 4.33 -38.27 6.93
C ILE A 654 5.78 -38.44 7.40
N VAL A 655 6.70 -37.76 6.74
CA VAL A 655 8.12 -37.71 7.13
C VAL A 655 8.41 -36.32 7.68
N TYR A 656 8.89 -36.26 8.92
CA TYR A 656 9.25 -35.00 9.56
C TYR A 656 10.70 -34.62 9.24
N LEU A 657 10.92 -33.34 8.97
CA LEU A 657 12.22 -32.76 8.63
C LEU A 657 12.79 -31.97 9.81
N ARG A 658 11.94 -31.53 10.72
CA ARG A 658 12.33 -30.84 11.96
C ARG A 658 11.62 -31.47 13.15
N GLU A 659 12.20 -31.30 14.34
CA GLU A 659 11.53 -31.65 15.59
C GLU A 659 10.70 -30.49 16.16
N ASN A 660 11.12 -29.25 15.93
CA ASN A 660 10.35 -28.06 16.33
C ASN A 660 9.19 -27.77 15.36
N SER A 661 8.10 -27.23 15.90
CA SER A 661 6.86 -26.90 15.18
C SER A 661 6.90 -25.52 14.51
N ASN A 662 8.06 -24.87 14.46
CA ASN A 662 8.16 -23.47 14.07
C ASN A 662 7.88 -23.28 12.58
N VAL A 663 6.99 -22.34 12.25
CA VAL A 663 6.74 -21.95 10.85
C VAL A 663 8.00 -21.35 10.23
N SER A 664 8.85 -20.69 11.04
CA SER A 664 10.14 -20.12 10.62
C SER A 664 11.17 -21.14 10.13
N THR A 665 10.97 -22.44 10.40
CA THR A 665 11.84 -23.53 9.93
C THR A 665 11.16 -24.38 8.84
N GLY A 666 10.10 -23.85 8.22
CA GLY A 666 9.34 -24.53 7.18
C GLY A 666 8.15 -25.35 7.69
N GLY A 667 7.81 -25.24 8.97
CA GLY A 667 6.61 -25.84 9.56
C GLY A 667 5.30 -25.37 8.93
N ASP A 668 4.23 -26.13 9.17
CA ASP A 668 2.91 -25.84 8.65
C ASP A 668 2.04 -25.16 9.72
N SER A 669 1.37 -24.08 9.34
CA SER A 669 0.31 -23.43 10.13
C SER A 669 -1.07 -23.95 9.73
N ILE A 670 -1.79 -24.57 10.66
CA ILE A 670 -3.12 -25.14 10.40
C ILE A 670 -4.16 -24.46 11.29
N ASP A 671 -5.16 -23.80 10.69
CA ASP A 671 -6.31 -23.26 11.43
C ASP A 671 -7.18 -24.40 11.95
N VAL A 672 -7.36 -24.43 13.27
CA VAL A 672 -8.18 -25.40 14.01
C VAL A 672 -9.17 -24.70 14.95
N THR A 673 -9.39 -23.40 14.76
CA THR A 673 -10.23 -22.55 15.64
C THR A 673 -11.61 -23.14 15.93
N ASP A 674 -12.26 -23.69 14.91
CA ASP A 674 -13.62 -24.24 15.02
C ASP A 674 -13.64 -25.68 15.55
N GLN A 675 -12.48 -26.34 15.64
CA GLN A 675 -12.32 -27.72 16.14
C GLN A 675 -12.02 -27.76 17.64
N ILE A 676 -11.43 -26.69 18.18
CA ILE A 676 -11.10 -26.58 19.60
C ILE A 676 -12.34 -26.19 20.39
N SER A 677 -12.62 -26.94 21.46
CA SER A 677 -13.74 -26.70 22.35
C SER A 677 -13.63 -25.38 23.13
N GLU A 678 -14.79 -24.84 23.53
CA GLU A 678 -14.89 -23.53 24.19
C GLU A 678 -14.25 -23.51 25.59
N ASP A 679 -14.09 -24.65 26.25
CA ASP A 679 -13.42 -24.73 27.55
C ASP A 679 -11.91 -24.46 27.43
N TYR A 680 -11.20 -24.98 26.43
CA TYR A 680 -9.81 -24.60 26.16
C TYR A 680 -9.67 -23.13 25.75
N LYS A 681 -10.61 -22.62 24.95
CA LYS A 681 -10.64 -21.19 24.60
C LYS A 681 -10.82 -20.32 25.85
N LYS A 682 -11.67 -20.75 26.78
CA LYS A 682 -11.85 -20.10 28.07
C LYS A 682 -10.57 -20.12 28.90
N ILE A 683 -9.84 -21.24 28.95
CA ILE A 683 -8.52 -21.29 29.61
C ILE A 683 -7.57 -20.24 29.02
N ALA A 684 -7.50 -20.11 27.70
CA ALA A 684 -6.64 -19.13 27.05
C ALA A 684 -7.05 -17.68 27.41
N VAL A 685 -8.35 -17.36 27.38
CA VAL A 685 -8.86 -16.03 27.78
C VAL A 685 -8.55 -15.71 29.24
N ASP A 686 -8.85 -16.65 30.15
CA ASP A 686 -8.63 -16.46 31.59
C ASP A 686 -7.13 -16.31 31.90
N ALA A 687 -6.26 -17.05 31.20
CA ALA A 687 -4.81 -16.93 31.33
C ALA A 687 -4.28 -15.57 30.86
N VAL A 688 -4.76 -15.07 29.72
CA VAL A 688 -4.40 -13.73 29.21
C VAL A 688 -4.88 -12.63 30.17
N ALA A 689 -6.10 -12.78 30.71
CA ALA A 689 -6.63 -11.86 31.71
C ALA A 689 -5.79 -11.85 33.00
N ALA A 690 -5.32 -13.02 33.46
CA ALA A 690 -4.43 -13.15 34.63
C ALA A 690 -3.09 -12.42 34.44
N LEU A 691 -2.58 -12.36 33.21
CA LEU A 691 -1.36 -11.62 32.86
C LEU A 691 -1.60 -10.11 32.67
N GLY A 692 -2.84 -9.65 32.75
CA GLY A 692 -3.22 -8.25 32.56
C GLY A 692 -3.11 -7.76 31.11
N ALA A 693 -2.98 -8.68 30.15
CA ALA A 693 -2.89 -8.37 28.72
C ALA A 693 -4.29 -8.28 28.08
N LYS A 694 -4.38 -7.57 26.96
CA LYS A 694 -5.56 -7.53 26.08
C LYS A 694 -5.30 -8.24 24.77
N ILE A 695 -4.07 -8.21 24.28
CA ILE A 695 -3.68 -8.89 23.04
C ILE A 695 -2.54 -9.83 23.38
N SER A 696 -2.74 -11.13 23.13
CA SER A 696 -1.70 -12.11 23.43
C SER A 696 -1.88 -13.37 22.60
N GLY A 697 -0.75 -13.94 22.19
CA GLY A 697 -0.67 -15.32 21.73
C GLY A 697 -0.38 -16.24 22.91
N ILE A 698 -1.22 -17.21 23.19
CA ILE A 698 -1.03 -18.19 24.27
C ILE A 698 -0.75 -19.57 23.66
N ASP A 699 0.28 -20.26 24.11
CA ASP A 699 0.59 -21.64 23.69
C ASP A 699 0.13 -22.64 24.73
N LEU A 700 -0.76 -23.54 24.32
CA LEU A 700 -1.14 -24.70 25.11
C LEU A 700 -0.56 -25.95 24.43
N ILE A 701 -0.04 -26.86 25.25
CA ILE A 701 0.11 -28.26 24.88
C ILE A 701 -1.13 -29.00 25.35
N ILE A 702 -1.79 -29.69 24.42
CA ILE A 702 -3.01 -30.47 24.66
C ILE A 702 -2.79 -31.86 24.07
N GLU A 703 -2.90 -32.91 24.88
CA GLU A 703 -2.70 -34.29 24.44
C GLU A 703 -3.88 -34.80 23.62
N ASP A 704 -5.10 -34.51 24.09
CA ASP A 704 -6.35 -34.89 23.44
C ASP A 704 -7.36 -33.75 23.56
N ILE A 705 -7.72 -33.16 22.41
CA ILE A 705 -8.67 -32.04 22.32
C ILE A 705 -10.10 -32.45 22.65
N ASP A 706 -10.42 -33.75 22.64
CA ASP A 706 -11.74 -34.27 22.99
C ASP A 706 -11.91 -34.47 24.51
N VAL A 707 -10.82 -34.39 25.28
CA VAL A 707 -10.85 -34.41 26.75
C VAL A 707 -11.20 -33.02 27.27
N PRO A 708 -12.13 -32.86 28.23
CA PRO A 708 -12.43 -31.56 28.82
C PRO A 708 -11.24 -30.92 29.55
N ALA A 709 -11.06 -29.61 29.39
CA ALA A 709 -9.93 -28.85 29.92
C ALA A 709 -9.84 -28.85 31.45
N GLU A 710 -10.94 -29.12 32.16
CA GLU A 710 -10.98 -29.23 33.63
C GLU A 710 -10.28 -30.50 34.16
N LYS A 711 -10.02 -31.50 33.31
CA LYS A 711 -9.37 -32.73 33.74
C LYS A 711 -7.90 -32.45 34.10
N PRO A 712 -7.41 -32.94 35.24
CA PRO A 712 -6.01 -32.78 35.61
C PRO A 712 -5.09 -33.32 34.51
N GLY A 713 -4.20 -32.47 34.01
CA GLY A 713 -3.25 -32.82 32.95
C GLY A 713 -3.78 -32.70 31.52
N ALA A 714 -5.03 -32.26 31.30
CA ALA A 714 -5.60 -32.10 29.96
C ALA A 714 -4.85 -31.09 29.09
N TYR A 715 -4.30 -30.04 29.73
CA TYR A 715 -3.46 -29.04 29.07
C TYR A 715 -2.26 -28.66 29.93
N GLY A 716 -1.30 -27.97 29.32
CA GLY A 716 -0.41 -27.07 30.02
C GLY A 716 -0.04 -25.86 29.19
N ILE A 717 0.08 -24.70 29.84
CA ILE A 717 0.46 -23.44 29.21
C ILE A 717 1.99 -23.34 29.16
N ILE A 718 2.53 -23.25 27.94
CA ILE A 718 3.98 -23.21 27.71
C ILE A 718 4.52 -21.79 27.72
N GLU A 719 3.83 -20.89 27.02
CA GLU A 719 4.28 -19.54 26.74
C GLU A 719 3.11 -18.59 26.48
N ALA A 720 3.30 -17.32 26.85
CA ALA A 720 2.44 -16.21 26.45
C ALA A 720 3.29 -15.17 25.73
N ASN A 721 2.82 -14.70 24.58
CA ASN A 721 3.53 -13.78 23.69
C ASN A 721 2.74 -12.48 23.55
N PHE A 722 3.38 -11.36 23.89
CA PHE A 722 2.78 -10.02 23.86
C PHE A 722 2.69 -9.41 22.46
N ASN A 723 3.50 -9.90 21.52
CA ASN A 723 3.47 -9.52 20.11
C ASN A 723 3.24 -10.77 19.23
N PRO A 724 2.01 -11.33 19.22
CA PRO A 724 1.71 -12.53 18.47
C PRO A 724 1.66 -12.27 16.96
N SER A 725 2.42 -13.03 16.17
CA SER A 725 2.38 -12.97 14.71
C SER A 725 0.97 -13.26 14.17
N MET A 726 0.34 -12.26 13.56
CA MET A 726 -1.02 -12.37 13.02
C MET A 726 -1.04 -13.02 11.64
N TYR A 727 -0.06 -12.74 10.79
CA TYR A 727 -0.04 -13.17 9.39
C TYR A 727 -0.18 -14.69 9.22
N MET A 728 0.33 -15.48 10.17
CA MET A 728 0.21 -16.94 10.12
C MET A 728 -1.25 -17.39 10.26
N HIS A 729 -2.04 -16.72 11.11
CA HIS A 729 -3.48 -17.00 11.26
C HIS A 729 -4.30 -16.47 10.07
N ILE A 730 -3.80 -15.42 9.41
CA ILE A 730 -4.45 -14.81 8.24
C ILE A 730 -4.22 -15.67 6.99
N TYR A 731 -3.01 -16.19 6.81
CA TYR A 731 -2.66 -17.05 5.67
C TYR A 731 -2.12 -18.40 6.18
N PRO A 732 -2.99 -19.27 6.73
CA PRO A 732 -2.57 -20.59 7.17
C PRO A 732 -2.24 -21.47 5.96
N TYR A 733 -1.29 -22.40 6.11
CA TYR A 733 -1.05 -23.45 5.11
C TYR A 733 -2.32 -24.27 4.83
N LYS A 734 -3.10 -24.54 5.88
CA LYS A 734 -4.37 -25.28 5.77
C LYS A 734 -5.41 -24.74 6.75
N GLY A 735 -6.68 -24.77 6.35
CA GLY A 735 -7.80 -24.35 7.18
C GLY A 735 -8.34 -22.98 6.77
N LYS A 736 -9.12 -22.35 7.65
CA LYS A 736 -9.79 -21.08 7.33
C LYS A 736 -8.92 -19.89 7.72
N SER A 737 -8.79 -18.92 6.81
CA SER A 737 -8.18 -17.61 7.10
C SER A 737 -8.93 -16.88 8.23
N ARG A 738 -8.21 -16.32 9.19
CA ARG A 738 -8.75 -15.49 10.28
C ARG A 738 -8.13 -14.10 10.19
N ARG A 739 -8.89 -13.08 9.75
CA ARG A 739 -8.40 -11.70 9.49
C ARG A 739 -8.27 -10.88 10.77
N LEU A 740 -7.33 -11.26 11.63
CA LEU A 740 -7.13 -10.69 12.97
C LEU A 740 -6.86 -9.18 13.01
N THR A 741 -6.23 -8.63 11.97
CA THR A 741 -5.94 -7.19 11.85
C THR A 741 -7.20 -6.34 11.82
N MET A 742 -8.26 -6.81 11.13
CA MET A 742 -9.55 -6.14 11.13
C MET A 742 -10.22 -6.18 12.51
N ASP A 743 -10.08 -7.29 13.25
CA ASP A 743 -10.57 -7.39 14.62
C ASP A 743 -9.83 -6.42 15.56
N ILE A 744 -8.52 -6.24 15.37
CA ILE A 744 -7.74 -5.22 16.10
C ILE A 744 -8.24 -3.82 15.78
N LEU A 745 -8.41 -3.47 14.50
CA LEU A 745 -8.91 -2.14 14.12
C LEU A 745 -10.30 -1.87 14.70
N HIS A 746 -11.19 -2.85 14.68
CA HIS A 746 -12.50 -2.76 15.33
C HIS A 746 -12.44 -2.60 16.85
N TYR A 747 -11.41 -3.15 17.50
CA TYR A 747 -11.21 -3.01 18.93
C TYR A 747 -10.62 -1.64 19.30
N LEU A 748 -9.74 -1.12 18.44
CA LEU A 748 -9.14 0.21 18.56
C LEU A 748 -10.15 1.32 18.25
N PHE A 749 -10.97 1.13 17.21
CA PHE A 749 -11.97 2.09 16.74
C PHE A 749 -13.37 1.44 16.70
N PRO A 750 -14.05 1.26 17.84
CA PRO A 750 -15.39 0.68 17.89
C PRO A 750 -16.42 1.42 17.02
N GLU A 751 -16.21 2.70 16.77
CA GLU A 751 -17.01 3.55 15.87
C GLU A 751 -16.99 3.09 14.40
N LEU A 752 -16.01 2.30 13.96
CA LEU A 752 -15.98 1.70 12.61
C LEU A 752 -17.20 0.82 12.37
N LYS A 753 -17.71 0.12 13.39
CA LYS A 753 -18.88 -0.77 13.26
C LYS A 753 -20.20 -0.03 13.03
N GLN A 754 -20.19 1.30 13.19
CA GLN A 754 -21.37 2.16 13.06
C GLN A 754 -21.41 2.90 11.71
N LEU A 755 -20.33 2.84 10.93
CA LEU A 755 -20.16 3.47 9.62
C LEU A 755 -20.62 2.54 8.48
#